data_AF-A0A6P4ZPH2-F1
#
_entry.id   AF-A0A6P4ZPH2-F1
#
_cell.length_a   1.000
_cell.length_b   1.000
_cell.length_c   1.000
_cell.angle_alpha   90.00
_cell.angle_beta   90.00
_cell.angle_gamma   90.00
#
_symmetry.space_group_name_H-M   'P 1'
#
loop_
_entity.id
_entity.type
_entity.pdbx_description
1 polymer ?
#
loop_
_entity_poly.entity_id
_entity_poly.type
_entity_poly.pdbx_seq_one_letter_code
_entity_poly.pdbx_strand_id
1 'polypeptide(L)'
;MVYTHEIAVLHSAFVLAEQQSHTPLHDLDKPSAKVTASQLRPTCQEIVSGLEMAHKQFQQDHWSYKLTAILLEKVLDGKQAKPDSYFYPICSVLPRIGKTLYFELIKSLKWGKWFVQCLRQVPCPVATSLLTDLFTHVQLDPDEQDLSIITTICQSLLTPSLSDQSPSNQECLHQSGGSISSEGLQQTEAGLITVFFQEVDNLIPFFGKGEQRLKLVSSCILYTCGKLRKWKPTDLSVEDRNITQQIPSKCEQLRRMLPTDSQFLTDRKKLKKLVSRIDKMELRDSPTIHDEDIDRETSAESCVIVVEFLHKVLIKFHWLDNLDSDVLGSELVQVAITQSSVDCLVSICERGEEDSTTTRLYSFIRELCDMLQPCVVRWNKSIPSYAAMETVAKEIRVEKDGIHIQTALQKMNEKLNGYEECLDWMLNNSQELYKDPRWIDALERNVDILSSSRIVLSIAEIISTLRRQDSAGTEVLETLRKVLTAAYAQLPLHSQNTVLLQVMTIYGTGLLCSGLYQVEVEGDIITAFNRMVLLGEGQGGVEVFSTMCGAALQAPLLFLKTAVNQAVNNTGQAGVMSKLLQVLPSLCTYTPGPDSPALLCTTLRAAAGDLRPNTREENNLLGFVENLLQPYKPLFDVTCPFLCEPLLSAPDFASLAVFSYLSQHFSHQEQQLPLITALKLLQVVLQQQGQHRFRD
;
A
#
# COMPACT_ATOMS: atom_id res chain seq x y z
N MET A 1 -19.85 12.06 -18.62
CA MET A 1 -19.06 10.84 -18.91
C MET A 1 -19.27 10.43 -20.37
N VAL A 2 -18.22 10.03 -21.10
CA VAL A 2 -18.34 9.57 -22.50
C VAL A 2 -18.64 8.06 -22.49
N TYR A 3 -19.65 7.62 -23.24
CA TYR A 3 -19.98 6.21 -23.42
C TYR A 3 -18.85 5.53 -24.20
N THR A 4 -17.93 4.83 -23.51
CA THR A 4 -16.76 4.20 -24.13
C THR A 4 -17.10 2.83 -24.72
N HIS A 5 -16.17 2.26 -25.51
CA HIS A 5 -16.35 0.96 -26.13
C HIS A 5 -16.44 -0.15 -25.06
N GLU A 6 -15.67 -0.03 -23.98
CA GLU A 6 -15.71 -0.95 -22.83
C GLU A 6 -17.06 -0.91 -22.11
N ILE A 7 -17.64 0.27 -21.94
CA ILE A 7 -18.96 0.40 -21.30
C ILE A 7 -20.06 -0.14 -22.20
N ALA A 8 -19.95 0.05 -23.53
CA ALA A 8 -20.88 -0.55 -24.49
C ALA A 8 -20.84 -2.09 -24.45
N VAL A 9 -19.63 -2.67 -24.39
CA VAL A 9 -19.42 -4.12 -24.27
C VAL A 9 -19.96 -4.63 -22.93
N LEU A 10 -19.65 -3.96 -21.83
CA LEU A 10 -20.17 -4.30 -20.49
C LEU A 10 -21.70 -4.28 -20.47
N HIS A 11 -22.30 -3.20 -20.96
CA HIS A 11 -23.75 -3.05 -21.04
C HIS A 11 -24.40 -4.17 -21.86
N SER A 12 -23.86 -4.45 -23.05
CA SER A 12 -24.36 -5.52 -23.93
C SER A 12 -24.29 -6.89 -23.28
N ALA A 13 -23.20 -7.18 -22.55
CA ALA A 13 -23.03 -8.45 -21.85
C ALA A 13 -24.05 -8.63 -20.72
N PHE A 14 -24.30 -7.59 -19.91
CA PHE A 14 -25.30 -7.66 -18.84
C PHE A 14 -26.74 -7.74 -19.37
N VAL A 15 -27.06 -7.03 -20.45
CA VAL A 15 -28.38 -7.15 -21.10
C VAL A 15 -28.59 -8.56 -21.65
N LEU A 16 -27.56 -9.14 -22.27
CA LEU A 16 -27.62 -10.52 -22.76
C LEU A 16 -27.80 -11.52 -21.61
N ALA A 17 -27.08 -11.34 -20.51
CA ALA A 17 -27.22 -12.16 -19.31
C ALA A 17 -28.64 -12.05 -18.71
N GLU A 18 -29.23 -10.85 -18.68
CA GLU A 18 -30.61 -10.65 -18.22
C GLU A 18 -31.63 -11.35 -19.12
N GLN A 19 -31.42 -11.33 -20.45
CA GLN A 19 -32.30 -12.01 -21.40
C GLN A 19 -32.18 -13.54 -21.35
N GLN A 20 -31.00 -14.06 -21.04
CA GLN A 20 -30.74 -15.51 -20.94
C GLN A 20 -31.18 -16.10 -19.60
N SER A 21 -31.32 -15.26 -18.56
CA SER A 21 -31.77 -15.68 -17.24
C SER A 21 -33.30 -15.73 -17.17
N HIS A 22 -33.85 -16.80 -16.60
CA HIS A 22 -35.28 -16.89 -16.30
C HIS A 22 -35.70 -16.05 -15.09
N THR A 23 -34.73 -15.65 -14.26
CA THR A 23 -34.91 -14.85 -13.05
C THR A 23 -34.20 -13.51 -13.22
N PRO A 24 -34.78 -12.37 -12.82
CA PRO A 24 -34.11 -11.08 -12.89
C PRO A 24 -32.73 -11.10 -12.23
N LEU A 25 -31.74 -10.39 -12.79
CA LEU A 25 -30.36 -10.40 -12.28
C LEU A 25 -30.21 -9.94 -10.83
N HIS A 26 -31.20 -9.22 -10.29
CA HIS A 26 -31.23 -8.79 -8.90
C HIS A 26 -31.80 -9.80 -7.91
N ASP A 27 -32.50 -10.83 -8.40
CA ASP A 27 -33.19 -11.85 -7.61
C ASP A 27 -32.56 -13.25 -7.77
N LEU A 28 -31.36 -13.34 -8.36
CA LEU A 28 -30.67 -14.61 -8.55
C LEU A 28 -30.28 -15.24 -7.21
N ASP A 29 -30.57 -16.53 -7.07
CA ASP A 29 -30.00 -17.36 -6.01
C ASP A 29 -28.51 -17.63 -6.26
N LYS A 30 -27.80 -18.12 -5.23
CA LYS A 30 -26.34 -18.35 -5.31
C LYS A 30 -25.94 -19.27 -6.49
N PRO A 31 -26.61 -20.40 -6.77
CA PRO A 31 -26.29 -21.25 -7.92
C PRO A 31 -26.47 -20.53 -9.26
N SER A 32 -27.60 -19.84 -9.48
CA SER A 32 -27.87 -19.13 -10.74
C SER A 32 -26.95 -17.92 -10.92
N ALA A 33 -26.65 -17.22 -9.82
CA ALA A 33 -25.67 -16.14 -9.79
C ALA A 33 -24.27 -16.63 -10.18
N LYS A 34 -23.85 -17.81 -9.71
CA LYS A 34 -22.55 -18.41 -10.05
C LYS A 34 -22.45 -18.75 -11.54
N VAL A 35 -23.51 -19.31 -12.13
CA VAL A 35 -23.57 -19.58 -13.58
C VAL A 35 -23.50 -18.27 -14.36
N THR A 36 -24.31 -17.28 -13.99
CA THR A 36 -24.34 -15.97 -14.65
C THR A 36 -22.99 -15.24 -14.54
N ALA A 37 -22.36 -15.26 -13.36
CA ALA A 37 -21.03 -14.69 -13.15
C ALA A 37 -19.98 -15.38 -14.04
N SER A 38 -20.08 -16.69 -14.24
CA SER A 38 -19.18 -17.44 -15.13
C SER A 38 -19.32 -17.03 -16.60
N GLN A 39 -20.54 -16.65 -17.02
CA GLN A 39 -20.81 -16.16 -18.38
C GLN A 39 -20.32 -14.73 -18.60
N LEU A 40 -20.42 -13.87 -17.57
CA LEU A 40 -19.98 -12.47 -17.63
C LEU A 40 -18.45 -12.33 -17.46
N ARG A 41 -17.80 -13.31 -16.84
CA ARG A 41 -16.36 -13.28 -16.54
C ARG A 41 -15.48 -13.02 -17.77
N PRO A 42 -15.63 -13.71 -18.92
CA PRO A 42 -14.79 -13.47 -20.09
C PRO A 42 -14.87 -12.03 -20.59
N THR A 43 -16.07 -11.43 -20.60
CA THR A 43 -16.27 -10.04 -21.01
C THR A 43 -15.57 -9.06 -20.06
N CYS A 44 -15.70 -9.25 -18.75
CA CYS A 44 -14.97 -8.44 -17.76
C CYS A 44 -13.45 -8.59 -17.93
N GLN A 45 -12.97 -9.81 -18.22
CA GLN A 45 -11.55 -10.05 -18.47
C GLN A 45 -11.07 -9.40 -19.77
N GLU A 46 -11.87 -9.41 -20.83
CA GLU A 46 -11.55 -8.76 -22.11
C GLU A 46 -11.44 -7.24 -21.95
N ILE A 47 -12.37 -6.61 -21.23
CA ILE A 47 -12.30 -5.18 -20.89
C ILE A 47 -11.03 -4.87 -20.08
N VAL A 48 -10.72 -5.70 -19.07
CA VAL A 48 -9.52 -5.51 -18.25
C VAL A 48 -8.26 -5.68 -19.09
N SER A 49 -8.19 -6.70 -19.94
CA SER A 49 -7.06 -6.96 -20.82
C SER A 49 -6.93 -5.96 -21.97
N GLY A 50 -7.99 -5.21 -22.28
CA GLY A 50 -8.07 -4.22 -23.35
C GLY A 50 -8.70 -4.80 -24.62
N LEU A 51 -9.70 -4.10 -25.16
CA LEU A 51 -10.50 -4.57 -26.30
C LEU A 51 -9.73 -4.50 -27.63
N GLU A 52 -9.19 -3.33 -27.97
CA GLU A 52 -8.47 -3.11 -29.24
C GLU A 52 -6.96 -3.29 -29.08
N MET A 53 -6.42 -2.80 -27.98
CA MET A 53 -5.00 -2.93 -27.63
C MET A 53 -4.85 -3.50 -26.24
N ALA A 54 -3.85 -4.38 -26.09
CA ALA A 54 -3.53 -4.96 -24.80
C ALA A 54 -3.15 -3.90 -23.77
N HIS A 55 -3.87 -3.88 -22.66
CA HIS A 55 -3.59 -3.05 -21.50
C HIS A 55 -2.32 -3.48 -20.78
N LYS A 56 -1.51 -2.51 -20.37
CA LYS A 56 -0.39 -2.71 -19.43
C LYS A 56 -0.93 -3.04 -18.03
N GLN A 57 -0.09 -3.65 -17.18
CA GLN A 57 -0.50 -4.10 -15.83
C GLN A 57 -1.25 -3.04 -15.02
N PHE A 58 -0.76 -1.79 -14.98
CA PHE A 58 -1.42 -0.71 -14.24
C PHE A 58 -2.81 -0.35 -14.81
N GLN A 59 -3.01 -0.46 -16.12
CA GLN A 59 -4.30 -0.23 -16.78
C GLN A 59 -5.28 -1.37 -16.46
N GLN A 60 -4.78 -2.61 -16.43
CA GLN A 60 -5.58 -3.77 -16.02
C GLN A 60 -6.05 -3.63 -14.56
N ASP A 61 -5.14 -3.21 -13.67
CA ASP A 61 -5.47 -2.94 -12.27
C ASP A 61 -6.51 -1.82 -12.14
N HIS A 62 -6.35 -0.72 -12.91
CA HIS A 62 -7.32 0.38 -12.95
C HIS A 62 -8.70 -0.07 -13.44
N TRP A 63 -8.78 -0.81 -14.54
CA TRP A 63 -10.06 -1.32 -15.06
C TRP A 63 -10.73 -2.31 -14.11
N SER A 64 -9.96 -3.15 -13.43
CA SER A 64 -10.48 -4.07 -12.43
C SER A 64 -11.12 -3.32 -11.25
N TYR A 65 -10.46 -2.27 -10.76
CA TYR A 65 -11.02 -1.38 -9.74
C TYR A 65 -12.29 -0.68 -10.24
N LYS A 66 -12.24 -0.08 -11.44
CA LYS A 66 -13.34 0.66 -12.04
C LYS A 66 -14.58 -0.19 -12.27
N LEU A 67 -14.43 -1.41 -12.78
CA LEU A 67 -15.56 -2.34 -12.95
C LEU A 67 -16.13 -2.77 -11.60
N THR A 68 -15.28 -3.00 -10.59
CA THR A 68 -15.73 -3.29 -9.23
C THR A 68 -16.58 -2.13 -8.66
N ALA A 69 -16.13 -0.89 -8.83
CA ALA A 69 -16.83 0.30 -8.35
C ALA A 69 -18.18 0.52 -9.07
N ILE A 70 -18.21 0.42 -10.40
CA ILE A 70 -19.45 0.55 -11.20
C ILE A 70 -20.49 -0.47 -10.76
N LEU A 71 -20.08 -1.73 -10.59
CA LEU A 71 -21.00 -2.79 -10.17
C LEU A 71 -21.44 -2.59 -8.72
N LEU A 72 -20.55 -2.15 -7.82
CA LEU A 72 -20.91 -1.85 -6.44
C LEU A 72 -21.95 -0.72 -6.35
N GLU A 73 -21.73 0.38 -7.07
CA GLU A 73 -22.68 1.49 -7.18
C GLU A 73 -24.04 0.95 -7.62
N LYS A 74 -24.06 0.11 -8.66
CA LYS A 74 -25.29 -0.46 -9.20
C LYS A 74 -26.03 -1.37 -8.22
N VAL A 75 -25.33 -2.09 -7.36
CA VAL A 75 -25.92 -2.91 -6.27
C VAL A 75 -26.53 -2.04 -5.18
N LEU A 76 -25.89 -0.91 -4.87
CA LEU A 76 -26.34 0.01 -3.82
C LEU A 76 -27.55 0.85 -4.27
N ASP A 77 -27.79 0.95 -5.57
CA ASP A 77 -28.78 1.79 -6.23
C ASP A 77 -30.26 1.33 -6.09
N GLY A 78 -30.58 0.63 -4.99
CA GLY A 78 -31.78 -0.18 -4.84
C GLY A 78 -33.13 0.52 -4.89
N LYS A 79 -33.25 1.86 -5.03
CA LYS A 79 -34.56 2.53 -5.19
C LYS A 79 -34.64 3.70 -6.19
N GLN A 80 -33.66 4.59 -6.33
CA GLN A 80 -33.59 5.58 -7.43
C GLN A 80 -32.15 6.09 -7.52
N ALA A 81 -31.52 5.90 -8.68
CA ALA A 81 -30.24 6.50 -9.03
C ALA A 81 -30.33 8.01 -8.81
N LYS A 82 -29.51 8.54 -7.90
CA LYS A 82 -29.36 9.99 -7.78
C LYS A 82 -28.73 10.50 -9.07
N PRO A 83 -29.35 11.46 -9.79
CA PRO A 83 -28.81 12.05 -11.02
C PRO A 83 -27.36 12.54 -10.88
N ASP A 84 -26.95 12.85 -9.65
CA ASP A 84 -25.67 13.48 -9.31
C ASP A 84 -24.55 12.45 -9.01
N SER A 85 -24.80 11.14 -9.11
CA SER A 85 -23.72 10.15 -8.98
C SER A 85 -22.81 10.20 -10.21
N TYR A 86 -21.49 10.17 -9.98
CA TYR A 86 -20.48 10.12 -11.04
C TYR A 86 -20.73 8.96 -12.02
N PHE A 87 -21.16 7.80 -11.52
CA PHE A 87 -21.48 6.63 -12.34
C PHE A 87 -22.90 6.65 -12.91
N TYR A 88 -23.74 7.64 -12.60
CA TYR A 88 -25.14 7.71 -13.03
C TYR A 88 -25.36 7.41 -14.52
N PRO A 89 -24.57 7.96 -15.48
CA PRO A 89 -24.78 7.64 -16.90
C PRO A 89 -24.52 6.16 -17.25
N ILE A 90 -23.65 5.48 -16.51
CA ILE A 90 -23.35 4.06 -16.71
C ILE A 90 -24.35 3.19 -15.95
N CYS A 91 -24.61 3.54 -14.69
CA CYS A 91 -25.56 2.82 -13.86
C CYS A 91 -26.98 2.92 -14.44
N SER A 92 -27.36 4.01 -15.10
CA SER A 92 -28.67 4.13 -15.74
C SER A 92 -28.88 3.19 -16.93
N VAL A 93 -27.81 2.77 -17.62
CA VAL A 93 -27.92 1.82 -18.75
C VAL A 93 -27.82 0.36 -18.30
N LEU A 94 -27.10 0.05 -17.22
CA LEU A 94 -26.96 -1.33 -16.76
C LEU A 94 -28.29 -1.90 -16.21
N PRO A 95 -28.61 -3.18 -16.47
CA PRO A 95 -29.64 -3.92 -15.74
C PRO A 95 -29.48 -3.85 -14.23
N ARG A 96 -30.56 -4.01 -13.47
CA ARG A 96 -30.49 -4.09 -12.00
C ARG A 96 -29.80 -5.39 -11.59
N ILE A 97 -28.77 -5.28 -10.76
CA ILE A 97 -28.00 -6.42 -10.26
C ILE A 97 -28.11 -6.53 -8.74
N GLY A 98 -28.09 -7.77 -8.24
CA GLY A 98 -28.23 -8.08 -6.82
C GLY A 98 -26.89 -8.32 -6.15
N LYS A 99 -26.86 -8.26 -4.81
CA LYS A 99 -25.66 -8.53 -4.01
C LYS A 99 -25.08 -9.93 -4.30
N THR A 100 -25.93 -10.93 -4.47
CA THR A 100 -25.55 -12.31 -4.76
C THR A 100 -24.76 -12.43 -6.07
N LEU A 101 -25.27 -11.85 -7.16
CA LEU A 101 -24.56 -11.82 -8.45
C LEU A 101 -23.25 -11.04 -8.37
N TYR A 102 -23.26 -9.91 -7.67
CA TYR A 102 -22.05 -9.12 -7.47
C TYR A 102 -20.96 -9.90 -6.71
N PHE A 103 -21.29 -10.58 -5.61
CA PHE A 103 -20.32 -11.39 -4.87
C PHE A 103 -19.77 -12.54 -5.70
N GLU A 104 -20.61 -13.24 -6.47
CA GLU A 104 -20.14 -14.29 -7.39
C GLU A 104 -19.21 -13.75 -8.48
N LEU A 105 -19.47 -12.54 -9.00
CA LEU A 105 -18.57 -11.87 -9.95
C LEU A 105 -17.20 -11.56 -9.33
N ILE A 106 -17.17 -10.91 -8.15
CA ILE A 106 -15.91 -10.59 -7.46
C ILE A 106 -15.10 -11.85 -7.17
N LYS A 107 -15.75 -12.95 -6.76
CA LYS A 107 -15.11 -14.25 -6.57
C LYS A 107 -14.52 -14.81 -7.85
N SER A 108 -15.33 -14.90 -8.91
CA SER A 108 -14.91 -15.48 -10.19
C SER A 108 -13.74 -14.74 -10.83
N LEU A 109 -13.67 -13.41 -10.61
CA LEU A 109 -12.64 -12.52 -11.14
C LEU A 109 -11.45 -12.33 -10.19
N LYS A 110 -11.51 -12.89 -8.97
CA LYS A 110 -10.51 -12.73 -7.89
C LYS A 110 -10.26 -11.27 -7.52
N TRP A 111 -11.31 -10.45 -7.52
CA TRP A 111 -11.24 -9.00 -7.26
C TRP A 111 -11.38 -8.63 -5.78
N GLY A 112 -11.06 -9.53 -4.86
CA GLY A 112 -11.16 -9.27 -3.40
C GLY A 112 -10.39 -8.02 -2.95
N LYS A 113 -9.22 -7.74 -3.55
CA LYS A 113 -8.45 -6.51 -3.26
C LYS A 113 -9.22 -5.25 -3.64
N TRP A 114 -9.87 -5.26 -4.80
CA TRP A 114 -10.62 -4.10 -5.32
C TRP A 114 -11.92 -3.89 -4.59
N PHE A 115 -12.57 -4.97 -4.16
CA PHE A 115 -13.73 -4.91 -3.30
C PHE A 115 -13.41 -4.17 -2.00
N VAL A 116 -12.32 -4.51 -1.31
CA VAL A 116 -11.87 -3.79 -0.11
C VAL A 116 -11.56 -2.33 -0.39
N GLN A 117 -10.90 -2.03 -1.51
CA GLN A 117 -10.65 -0.65 -1.91
C GLN A 117 -11.96 0.13 -2.10
N CYS A 118 -12.98 -0.48 -2.71
CA CYS A 118 -14.30 0.16 -2.84
C CYS A 118 -15.02 0.31 -1.49
N LEU A 119 -14.91 -0.66 -0.58
CA LEU A 119 -15.49 -0.55 0.77
C LEU A 119 -14.89 0.59 1.58
N ARG A 120 -13.60 0.90 1.41
CA ARG A 120 -12.97 2.08 2.03
C ARG A 120 -13.53 3.39 1.51
N GLN A 121 -14.10 3.38 0.30
CA GLN A 121 -14.70 4.54 -0.35
C GLN A 121 -16.23 4.58 -0.18
N VAL A 122 -16.83 3.93 0.82
CA VAL A 122 -18.27 4.10 1.13
C VAL A 122 -18.45 4.33 2.63
N PRO A 123 -19.57 4.94 3.09
CA PRO A 123 -19.76 5.22 4.51
C PRO A 123 -19.66 3.94 5.36
N CYS A 124 -18.99 4.02 6.52
CA CYS A 124 -18.73 2.87 7.41
C CYS A 124 -19.95 1.93 7.62
N PRO A 125 -21.18 2.42 7.88
CA PRO A 125 -22.35 1.55 8.03
C PRO A 125 -22.68 0.73 6.76
N VAL A 126 -22.48 1.33 5.59
CA VAL A 126 -22.68 0.66 4.29
C VAL A 126 -21.56 -0.35 4.06
N ALA A 127 -20.31 0.05 4.32
CA ALA A 127 -19.14 -0.78 4.14
C ALA A 127 -19.20 -2.06 4.99
N THR A 128 -19.53 -1.91 6.28
CA THR A 128 -19.66 -3.02 7.23
C THR A 128 -20.85 -3.91 6.91
N SER A 129 -22.00 -3.34 6.52
CA SER A 129 -23.16 -4.12 6.07
C SER A 129 -22.84 -4.97 4.83
N LEU A 130 -22.18 -4.42 3.82
CA LEU A 130 -21.78 -5.17 2.62
C LEU A 130 -20.81 -6.30 2.94
N LEU A 131 -19.90 -6.07 3.88
CA LEU A 131 -18.97 -7.10 4.32
C LEU A 131 -19.73 -8.24 5.03
N THR A 132 -20.63 -7.93 5.98
CA THR A 132 -21.49 -8.94 6.62
C THR A 132 -22.35 -9.69 5.61
N ASP A 133 -22.91 -9.00 4.61
CA ASP A 133 -23.69 -9.64 3.53
C ASP A 133 -22.84 -10.63 2.73
N LEU A 134 -21.57 -10.31 2.45
CA LEU A 134 -20.64 -11.23 1.80
C LEU A 134 -20.38 -12.48 2.65
N PHE A 135 -20.13 -12.31 3.95
CA PHE A 135 -19.92 -13.46 4.84
C PHE A 135 -21.17 -14.33 4.96
N THR A 136 -22.35 -13.71 5.04
CA THR A 136 -23.64 -14.42 5.01
C THR A 136 -23.80 -15.22 3.72
N HIS A 137 -23.44 -14.62 2.57
CA HIS A 137 -23.44 -15.29 1.28
C HIS A 137 -22.48 -16.48 1.21
N VAL A 138 -21.32 -16.39 1.85
CA VAL A 138 -20.37 -17.51 1.95
C VAL A 138 -20.95 -18.64 2.80
N GLN A 139 -21.57 -18.33 3.94
CA GLN A 139 -22.11 -19.32 4.88
C GLN A 139 -23.19 -20.22 4.27
N LEU A 140 -23.95 -19.74 3.28
CA LEU A 140 -25.03 -20.52 2.66
C LEU A 140 -24.56 -21.79 1.94
N ASP A 141 -23.39 -21.74 1.28
CA ASP A 141 -22.82 -22.87 0.53
C ASP A 141 -21.32 -22.62 0.26
N PRO A 142 -20.43 -22.87 1.23
CA PRO A 142 -19.03 -22.47 1.14
C PRO A 142 -18.25 -23.30 0.13
N ASP A 143 -17.53 -22.64 -0.77
CA ASP A 143 -16.64 -23.26 -1.77
C ASP A 143 -15.17 -22.81 -1.69
N GLU A 144 -14.30 -23.35 -2.54
CA GLU A 144 -12.87 -22.97 -2.55
C GLU A 144 -12.62 -21.52 -3.00
N GLN A 145 -13.50 -20.96 -3.83
CA GLN A 145 -13.38 -19.56 -4.25
C GLN A 145 -13.74 -18.62 -3.09
N ASP A 146 -14.67 -19.03 -2.22
CA ASP A 146 -15.01 -18.33 -0.99
C ASP A 146 -13.80 -18.23 -0.03
N LEU A 147 -12.99 -19.29 0.09
CA LEU A 147 -11.73 -19.23 0.85
C LEU A 147 -10.75 -18.24 0.24
N SER A 148 -10.55 -18.30 -1.08
CA SER A 148 -9.62 -17.43 -1.80
C SER A 148 -9.98 -15.95 -1.66
N ILE A 149 -11.27 -15.61 -1.74
CA ILE A 149 -11.70 -14.22 -1.60
C ILE A 149 -11.55 -13.73 -0.17
N ILE A 150 -11.90 -14.53 0.86
CA ILE A 150 -11.72 -14.16 2.27
C ILE A 150 -10.24 -13.92 2.58
N THR A 151 -9.35 -14.78 2.10
CA THR A 151 -7.89 -14.59 2.26
C THR A 151 -7.43 -13.28 1.60
N THR A 152 -7.93 -12.97 0.41
CA THR A 152 -7.55 -11.74 -0.30
C THR A 152 -8.10 -10.49 0.41
N ILE A 153 -9.32 -10.56 0.94
CA ILE A 153 -9.93 -9.48 1.74
C ILE A 153 -9.12 -9.27 3.02
N CYS A 154 -8.76 -10.33 3.73
CA CYS A 154 -7.89 -10.25 4.92
C CYS A 154 -6.59 -9.53 4.62
N GLN A 155 -5.89 -9.97 3.56
CA GLN A 155 -4.64 -9.37 3.12
C GLN A 155 -4.83 -7.88 2.77
N SER A 156 -5.91 -7.54 2.06
CA SER A 156 -6.15 -6.17 1.60
C SER A 156 -6.59 -5.22 2.72
N LEU A 157 -7.36 -5.69 3.71
CA LEU A 157 -7.79 -4.91 4.87
C LEU A 157 -6.63 -4.62 5.82
N LEU A 158 -5.79 -5.62 6.03
CA LEU A 158 -4.65 -5.50 6.93
C LEU A 158 -3.43 -4.89 6.24
N THR A 159 -3.40 -4.82 4.89
CA THR A 159 -2.48 -3.90 4.21
C THR A 159 -3.01 -2.49 4.51
N PRO A 160 -2.22 -1.58 5.11
CA PRO A 160 -2.64 -0.21 5.35
C PRO A 160 -3.20 0.27 4.03
N SER A 161 -4.33 0.98 4.08
CA SER A 161 -4.72 1.79 2.93
C SER A 161 -3.44 2.43 2.45
N LEU A 162 -3.07 2.17 1.20
CA LEU A 162 -2.01 2.92 0.55
C LEU A 162 -2.54 4.35 0.47
N SER A 163 -2.47 5.07 1.59
CA SER A 163 -2.51 6.52 1.62
C SER A 163 -1.43 6.91 0.62
N ASP A 164 -1.89 7.47 -0.50
CA ASP A 164 -1.11 7.94 -1.66
C ASP A 164 -0.99 7.05 -2.90
N GLN A 165 -1.88 6.07 -3.12
CA GLN A 165 -2.08 5.54 -4.48
C GLN A 165 -3.28 6.17 -5.19
N SER A 166 -2.97 7.27 -5.90
CA SER A 166 -3.77 8.00 -6.91
C SER A 166 -4.95 8.83 -6.39
N PRO A 167 -4.98 10.16 -6.60
CA PRO A 167 -6.18 10.98 -6.37
C PRO A 167 -7.39 10.51 -7.19
N SER A 168 -7.18 9.74 -8.28
CA SER A 168 -8.27 9.19 -9.10
C SER A 168 -9.11 8.07 -8.46
N ASN A 169 -8.66 7.44 -7.37
CA ASN A 169 -9.41 6.36 -6.71
C ASN A 169 -10.30 6.85 -5.54
N GLN A 170 -10.06 8.04 -4.99
CA GLN A 170 -10.83 8.56 -3.85
C GLN A 170 -12.18 9.16 -4.28
N GLU A 171 -12.31 9.63 -5.53
CA GLU A 171 -13.50 10.35 -6.00
C GLU A 171 -14.56 9.46 -6.68
N CYS A 172 -14.27 8.20 -6.98
CA CYS A 172 -15.16 7.36 -7.79
C CYS A 172 -16.55 7.12 -7.16
N LEU A 173 -16.65 7.05 -5.84
CA LEU A 173 -17.90 6.76 -5.12
C LEU A 173 -18.49 7.98 -4.38
N HIS A 174 -17.77 9.12 -4.31
CA HIS A 174 -18.14 10.28 -3.49
C HIS A 174 -18.14 11.61 -4.25
N GLN A 175 -19.30 11.96 -4.80
CA GLN A 175 -19.73 13.37 -4.95
C GLN A 175 -21.05 13.64 -4.19
N SER A 176 -21.38 12.79 -3.21
CA SER A 176 -22.56 12.93 -2.36
C SER A 176 -22.25 13.79 -1.13
N GLY A 177 -22.16 15.12 -1.29
CA GLY A 177 -22.40 16.15 -0.25
C GLY A 177 -21.62 16.12 1.07
N GLY A 178 -20.66 15.22 1.26
CA GLY A 178 -19.82 15.16 2.45
C GLY A 178 -18.55 14.38 2.14
N SER A 179 -17.44 15.09 1.92
CA SER A 179 -16.11 14.48 1.88
C SER A 179 -15.90 13.68 3.16
N ILE A 180 -15.60 12.39 3.06
CA ILE A 180 -15.20 11.58 4.21
C ILE A 180 -13.89 12.19 4.73
N SER A 181 -13.91 12.74 5.94
CA SER A 181 -12.69 13.27 6.57
C SER A 181 -11.65 12.15 6.74
N SER A 182 -10.38 12.50 6.90
CA SER A 182 -9.32 11.52 7.26
C SER A 182 -9.72 10.67 8.47
N GLU A 183 -10.38 11.27 9.45
CA GLU A 183 -10.98 10.57 10.61
C GLU A 183 -12.07 9.57 10.19
N GLY A 184 -12.94 9.94 9.23
CA GLY A 184 -13.97 9.05 8.71
C GLY A 184 -13.41 7.84 7.96
N LEU A 185 -12.27 7.99 7.28
CA LEU A 185 -11.59 6.89 6.60
C LEU A 185 -10.99 5.91 7.62
N GLN A 186 -10.33 6.43 8.66
CA GLN A 186 -9.79 5.61 9.76
C GLN A 186 -10.90 4.88 10.53
N GLN A 187 -12.03 5.55 10.78
CA GLN A 187 -13.20 4.94 11.44
C GLN A 187 -13.81 3.82 10.58
N THR A 188 -13.84 4.02 9.25
CA THR A 188 -14.31 2.99 8.30
C THR A 188 -13.37 1.79 8.28
N GLU A 189 -12.05 2.02 8.26
CA GLU A 189 -11.05 0.95 8.28
C GLU A 189 -11.13 0.13 9.58
N ALA A 190 -11.18 0.77 10.74
CA ALA A 190 -11.33 0.09 12.03
C ALA A 190 -12.65 -0.71 12.11
N GLY A 191 -13.75 -0.13 11.60
CA GLY A 191 -15.04 -0.80 11.50
C GLY A 191 -14.98 -2.05 10.63
N LEU A 192 -14.39 -1.96 9.44
CA LEU A 192 -14.22 -3.08 8.52
C LEU A 192 -13.38 -4.20 9.11
N ILE A 193 -12.25 -3.88 9.77
CA ILE A 193 -11.40 -4.86 10.42
C ILE A 193 -12.15 -5.58 11.55
N THR A 194 -12.91 -4.83 12.35
CA THR A 194 -13.69 -5.39 13.47
C THR A 194 -14.75 -6.36 12.96
N VAL A 195 -15.54 -5.96 11.97
CA VAL A 195 -16.57 -6.82 11.36
C VAL A 195 -15.93 -8.03 10.67
N PHE A 196 -14.82 -7.84 9.97
CA PHE A 196 -14.11 -8.94 9.31
C PHE A 196 -13.74 -10.05 10.31
N PHE A 197 -13.09 -9.71 11.43
CA PHE A 197 -12.69 -10.73 12.40
C PHE A 197 -13.89 -11.38 13.11
N GLN A 198 -14.94 -10.61 13.39
CA GLN A 198 -16.18 -11.16 13.95
C GLN A 198 -16.83 -12.18 13.00
N GLU A 199 -16.92 -11.85 11.71
CA GLU A 199 -17.53 -12.74 10.74
C GLU A 199 -16.64 -13.94 10.37
N VAL A 200 -15.31 -13.78 10.37
CA VAL A 200 -14.39 -14.92 10.21
C VAL A 200 -14.59 -15.95 11.31
N ASP A 201 -14.73 -15.51 12.57
CA ASP A 201 -14.98 -16.41 13.71
C ASP A 201 -16.28 -17.21 13.52
N ASN A 202 -17.35 -16.52 13.09
CA ASN A 202 -18.63 -17.15 12.74
C ASN A 202 -18.52 -18.15 11.58
N LEU A 203 -17.52 -17.99 10.70
CA LEU A 203 -17.39 -18.77 9.47
C LEU A 203 -16.52 -20.03 9.65
N ILE A 204 -15.67 -20.08 10.67
CA ILE A 204 -14.81 -21.24 10.99
C ILE A 204 -15.59 -22.57 11.06
N PRO A 205 -16.78 -22.66 11.69
CA PRO A 205 -17.54 -23.92 11.76
C PRO A 205 -17.96 -24.46 10.39
N PHE A 206 -18.17 -23.58 9.40
CA PHE A 206 -18.73 -23.94 8.09
C PHE A 206 -17.72 -24.56 7.13
N PHE A 207 -16.41 -24.41 7.36
CA PHE A 207 -15.40 -25.13 6.59
C PHE A 207 -15.21 -26.55 7.14
N GLY A 208 -15.65 -27.55 6.38
CA GLY A 208 -15.75 -28.94 6.83
C GLY A 208 -14.41 -29.69 7.00
N LYS A 209 -13.29 -29.20 6.47
CA LYS A 209 -11.97 -29.84 6.57
C LYS A 209 -11.06 -29.07 7.53
N GLY A 210 -10.42 -29.78 8.46
CA GLY A 210 -9.44 -29.21 9.40
C GLY A 210 -8.34 -28.40 8.69
N GLU A 211 -7.91 -28.84 7.50
CA GLU A 211 -6.94 -28.15 6.65
C GLU A 211 -7.43 -26.78 6.14
N GLN A 212 -8.72 -26.65 5.78
CA GLN A 212 -9.28 -25.38 5.31
C GLN A 212 -9.42 -24.37 6.46
N ARG A 213 -9.85 -24.82 7.63
CA ARG A 213 -9.87 -24.02 8.86
C ARG A 213 -8.45 -23.56 9.22
N LEU A 214 -7.49 -24.47 9.18
CA LEU A 214 -6.08 -24.17 9.46
C LEU A 214 -5.50 -23.17 8.44
N LYS A 215 -5.82 -23.30 7.15
CA LYS A 215 -5.38 -22.34 6.10
C LYS A 215 -5.96 -20.95 6.32
N LEU A 216 -7.25 -20.84 6.67
CA LEU A 216 -7.89 -19.57 6.94
C LEU A 216 -7.29 -18.89 8.18
N VAL A 217 -7.21 -19.63 9.30
CA VAL A 217 -6.66 -19.15 10.56
C VAL A 217 -5.18 -18.80 10.42
N SER A 218 -4.39 -19.67 9.77
CA SER A 218 -2.97 -19.42 9.47
C SER A 218 -2.79 -18.15 8.62
N SER A 219 -3.60 -17.96 7.57
CA SER A 219 -3.52 -16.76 6.73
C SER A 219 -3.82 -15.48 7.51
N CYS A 220 -4.84 -15.51 8.38
CA CYS A 220 -5.20 -14.37 9.22
C CYS A 220 -4.12 -14.07 10.27
N ILE A 221 -3.58 -15.10 10.94
CA ILE A 221 -2.52 -14.98 11.95
C ILE A 221 -1.22 -14.48 11.34
N LEU A 222 -0.73 -15.13 10.27
CA LEU A 222 0.50 -14.75 9.58
C LEU A 222 0.45 -13.29 9.15
N TYR A 223 -0.69 -12.85 8.63
CA TYR A 223 -0.84 -11.49 8.17
C TYR A 223 -0.91 -10.49 9.34
N THR A 224 -1.68 -10.79 10.39
CA THR A 224 -1.80 -9.95 11.59
C THR A 224 -0.45 -9.79 12.30
N CYS A 225 0.31 -10.88 12.46
CA CYS A 225 1.66 -10.87 13.03
C CYS A 225 2.65 -10.06 12.18
N GLY A 226 2.57 -10.17 10.85
CA GLY A 226 3.40 -9.37 9.93
C GLY A 226 3.14 -7.86 10.03
N LYS A 227 1.94 -7.45 10.45
CA LYS A 227 1.57 -6.04 10.67
C LYS A 227 2.04 -5.51 12.02
N LEU A 228 1.86 -6.27 13.09
CA LEU A 228 2.33 -5.92 14.44
C LEU A 228 3.85 -5.66 14.48
N ARG A 229 4.64 -6.33 13.63
CA ARG A 229 6.09 -6.08 13.49
C ARG A 229 6.46 -4.71 12.91
N LYS A 230 5.58 -4.10 12.10
CA LYS A 230 5.83 -2.80 11.43
C LYS A 230 5.48 -1.59 12.31
N TRP A 231 4.79 -1.80 13.42
CA TRP A 231 4.44 -0.75 14.36
C TRP A 231 5.58 -0.64 15.37
N LYS A 232 6.37 0.43 15.32
CA LYS A 232 7.33 0.71 16.40
C LYS A 232 6.52 1.07 17.66
N PRO A 233 6.91 0.61 18.86
CA PRO A 233 6.23 0.96 20.11
C PRO A 233 6.14 2.47 20.37
N THR A 234 6.94 3.29 19.68
CA THR A 234 7.01 4.75 19.84
C THR A 234 5.89 5.54 19.16
N ASP A 235 5.14 4.95 18.22
CA ASP A 235 4.13 5.69 17.44
C ASP A 235 2.71 5.65 18.08
N LEU A 236 2.59 5.00 19.24
CA LEU A 236 1.37 4.96 20.06
C LEU A 236 1.46 5.97 21.21
N SER A 237 1.64 7.27 20.91
CA SER A 237 1.64 8.32 21.93
C SER A 237 0.27 9.02 22.04
N VAL A 238 -0.50 8.61 23.07
CA VAL A 238 -1.31 9.39 24.03
C VAL A 238 -2.37 10.44 23.58
N GLU A 239 -2.41 10.99 22.36
CA GLU A 239 -3.27 12.17 22.14
C GLU A 239 -4.70 11.93 21.59
N ASP A 240 -5.04 10.77 21.01
CA ASP A 240 -6.43 10.52 20.56
C ASP A 240 -7.27 9.71 21.58
N ARG A 241 -7.64 10.38 22.68
CA ARG A 241 -8.47 9.82 23.76
C ARG A 241 -9.93 9.52 23.38
N ASN A 242 -10.39 9.89 22.17
CA ASN A 242 -11.80 9.71 21.78
C ASN A 242 -12.09 8.36 21.10
N ILE A 243 -11.10 7.72 20.47
CA ILE A 243 -11.31 6.42 19.80
C ILE A 243 -11.24 5.26 20.80
N THR A 244 -10.46 5.41 21.87
CA THR A 244 -10.29 4.39 22.94
C THR A 244 -11.48 4.25 23.88
N GLN A 245 -12.42 5.21 23.91
CA GLN A 245 -13.57 5.16 24.83
C GLN A 245 -14.84 4.52 24.24
N GLN A 246 -14.96 4.37 22.91
CA GLN A 246 -16.17 3.81 22.29
C GLN A 246 -16.11 2.29 22.01
N ILE A 247 -14.90 1.72 21.91
CA ILE A 247 -14.65 0.29 21.72
C ILE A 247 -14.93 -0.56 22.99
N PRO A 248 -14.60 -0.11 24.23
CA PRO A 248 -14.71 -0.95 25.44
C PRO A 248 -16.13 -1.39 25.80
N SER A 249 -17.16 -0.56 25.58
CA SER A 249 -18.53 -0.89 26.03
C SER A 249 -19.22 -1.96 25.18
N LYS A 250 -18.82 -2.15 23.92
CA LYS A 250 -19.37 -3.18 23.02
C LYS A 250 -18.65 -4.53 23.15
N CYS A 251 -17.38 -4.53 23.55
CA CYS A 251 -16.65 -5.76 23.89
C CYS A 251 -17.17 -6.43 25.19
N GLU A 252 -17.69 -5.65 26.14
CA GLU A 252 -18.38 -6.18 27.34
C GLU A 252 -19.71 -6.90 26.98
N GLN A 253 -20.33 -6.56 25.85
CA GLN A 253 -21.52 -7.22 25.32
C GLN A 253 -21.18 -8.58 24.68
N LEU A 254 -20.03 -8.68 24.00
CA LEU A 254 -19.45 -9.95 23.49
C LEU A 254 -19.05 -10.91 24.63
N ARG A 255 -18.66 -10.38 25.80
CA ARG A 255 -18.30 -11.16 27.00
C ARG A 255 -19.43 -12.03 27.55
N ARG A 256 -20.70 -11.62 27.37
CA ARG A 256 -21.88 -12.31 27.95
C ARG A 256 -22.47 -13.41 27.05
N MET A 257 -21.98 -13.57 25.83
CA MET A 257 -22.59 -14.44 24.80
C MET A 257 -21.77 -15.69 24.41
N LEU A 258 -20.61 -15.93 25.01
CA LEU A 258 -19.80 -17.12 24.72
C LEU A 258 -20.44 -18.39 25.34
N PRO A 259 -20.80 -19.43 24.55
CA PRO A 259 -21.30 -20.69 25.07
C PRO A 259 -20.15 -21.55 25.63
N THR A 260 -20.36 -22.16 26.78
CA THR A 260 -19.56 -23.28 27.32
C THR A 260 -19.84 -24.54 26.51
N ASP A 261 -19.15 -24.72 25.37
CA ASP A 261 -19.38 -25.87 24.52
C ASP A 261 -18.56 -27.10 24.95
N SER A 262 -19.25 -28.21 25.20
CA SER A 262 -18.70 -29.45 25.78
C SER A 262 -17.73 -30.20 24.86
N GLN A 263 -17.70 -29.86 23.57
CA GLN A 263 -16.84 -30.51 22.58
C GLN A 263 -15.37 -30.11 22.76
N PHE A 264 -15.09 -28.85 23.10
CA PHE A 264 -13.75 -28.34 23.39
C PHE A 264 -13.15 -28.99 24.66
N LEU A 265 -13.98 -29.28 25.66
CA LEU A 265 -13.57 -30.04 26.85
C LEU A 265 -13.27 -31.51 26.53
N THR A 266 -13.91 -32.07 25.51
CA THR A 266 -13.75 -33.46 25.09
C THR A 266 -12.41 -33.67 24.40
N ASP A 267 -11.97 -32.73 23.56
CA ASP A 267 -10.66 -32.79 22.90
C ASP A 267 -9.51 -32.45 23.86
N ARG A 268 -9.73 -31.55 24.83
CA ARG A 268 -8.80 -31.33 25.95
C ARG A 268 -8.63 -32.57 26.84
N LYS A 269 -9.70 -33.34 27.06
CA LYS A 269 -9.63 -34.62 27.80
C LYS A 269 -8.92 -35.71 26.98
N LYS A 270 -9.11 -35.76 25.66
CA LYS A 270 -8.37 -36.68 24.78
C LYS A 270 -6.87 -36.37 24.77
N LEU A 271 -6.48 -35.09 24.71
CA LEU A 271 -5.08 -34.67 24.80
C LEU A 271 -4.44 -35.00 26.16
N LYS A 272 -5.12 -34.71 27.28
CA LYS A 272 -4.64 -35.10 28.62
C LYS A 272 -4.53 -36.63 28.79
N LYS A 273 -5.43 -37.39 28.15
CA LYS A 273 -5.39 -38.86 28.13
C LYS A 273 -4.25 -39.41 27.25
N LEU A 274 -3.82 -38.65 26.23
CA LEU A 274 -2.66 -38.95 25.39
C LEU A 274 -1.35 -38.69 26.14
N VAL A 275 -1.22 -37.53 26.80
CA VAL A 275 -0.06 -37.18 27.63
C VAL A 275 0.15 -38.19 28.78
N SER A 276 -0.93 -38.54 29.50
CA SER A 276 -0.87 -39.55 30.56
C SER A 276 -0.68 -41.00 30.07
N ARG A 277 -0.89 -41.29 28.78
CA ARG A 277 -0.56 -42.58 28.16
C ARG A 277 0.93 -42.64 27.79
N ILE A 278 1.50 -41.54 27.34
CA ILE A 278 2.93 -41.38 27.07
C ILE A 278 3.73 -41.55 28.37
N ASP A 279 3.30 -40.92 29.47
CA ASP A 279 3.91 -41.09 30.80
C ASP A 279 3.85 -42.55 31.32
N LYS A 280 2.81 -43.31 30.93
CA LYS A 280 2.66 -44.73 31.30
C LYS A 280 3.45 -45.69 30.41
N MET A 281 3.87 -45.25 29.23
CA MET A 281 4.73 -46.02 28.33
C MET A 281 6.20 -46.00 28.79
N GLU A 282 6.66 -44.95 29.48
CA GLU A 282 8.01 -44.88 30.09
C GLU A 282 8.14 -45.72 31.39
N LEU A 283 7.03 -46.17 31.99
CA LEU A 283 7.04 -46.98 33.21
C LEU A 283 7.04 -48.51 32.98
N ARG A 284 7.09 -48.97 31.73
CA ARG A 284 7.19 -50.41 31.39
C ARG A 284 8.48 -50.71 30.63
N ASP A 285 9.61 -50.58 31.31
CA ASP A 285 10.79 -51.36 30.97
C ASP A 285 10.67 -52.76 31.57
N SER A 286 10.00 -53.66 30.83
CA SER A 286 10.26 -55.10 30.96
C SER A 286 10.08 -55.77 29.60
N PRO A 287 11.02 -56.63 29.15
CA PRO A 287 10.97 -57.20 27.82
C PRO A 287 10.14 -58.48 27.84
N THR A 288 8.94 -58.47 27.25
CA THR A 288 8.42 -59.62 26.49
C THR A 288 7.07 -59.32 25.82
N ILE A 289 7.05 -59.59 24.51
CA ILE A 289 5.92 -60.10 23.70
C ILE A 289 4.99 -59.10 22.97
N HIS A 290 5.07 -59.27 21.64
CA HIS A 290 4.17 -59.10 20.49
C HIS A 290 3.42 -57.80 20.17
N ASP A 291 3.69 -57.37 18.92
CA ASP A 291 2.82 -56.70 17.94
C ASP A 291 1.33 -56.81 18.23
N GLU A 292 0.64 -55.66 18.19
CA GLU A 292 -0.46 -55.44 17.24
C GLU A 292 -0.75 -53.94 17.08
N ASP A 293 -1.06 -53.58 15.84
CA ASP A 293 -1.31 -52.27 15.23
C ASP A 293 -2.00 -51.20 16.08
N ILE A 294 -1.34 -50.04 16.27
CA ILE A 294 -1.99 -48.73 16.49
C ILE A 294 -1.17 -47.62 15.83
N ASP A 295 -1.81 -46.90 14.90
CA ASP A 295 -1.40 -45.70 14.14
C ASP A 295 -0.32 -44.83 14.79
N ARG A 296 0.95 -45.03 14.38
CA ARG A 296 2.08 -44.14 14.70
C ARG A 296 2.25 -42.98 13.71
N GLU A 297 1.63 -43.03 12.53
CA GLU A 297 1.85 -42.02 11.47
C GLU A 297 1.06 -40.72 11.68
N THR A 298 -0.18 -40.77 12.18
CA THR A 298 -1.04 -39.57 12.27
C THR A 298 -0.67 -38.57 13.37
N SER A 299 0.04 -38.98 14.43
CA SER A 299 0.49 -38.08 15.50
C SER A 299 1.84 -37.41 15.21
N ALA A 300 2.70 -38.06 14.42
CA ALA A 300 3.98 -37.48 13.99
C ALA A 300 3.76 -36.39 12.93
N GLU A 301 2.88 -36.62 11.96
CA GLU A 301 2.53 -35.63 10.94
C GLU A 301 1.94 -34.35 11.54
N SER A 302 1.09 -34.46 12.57
CA SER A 302 0.48 -33.29 13.22
C SER A 302 1.51 -32.40 13.93
N CYS A 303 2.53 -32.99 14.57
CA CYS A 303 3.62 -32.24 15.21
C CYS A 303 4.61 -31.68 14.17
N VAL A 304 4.91 -32.43 13.10
CA VAL A 304 5.76 -31.97 12.00
C VAL A 304 5.12 -30.76 11.31
N ILE A 305 3.80 -30.76 11.09
CA ILE A 305 3.09 -29.63 10.48
C ILE A 305 3.15 -28.38 11.36
N VAL A 306 3.03 -28.51 12.69
CA VAL A 306 3.11 -27.37 13.63
C VAL A 306 4.54 -26.83 13.73
N VAL A 307 5.54 -27.70 13.73
CA VAL A 307 6.97 -27.32 13.76
C VAL A 307 7.40 -26.70 12.43
N GLU A 308 6.98 -27.27 11.30
CA GLU A 308 7.23 -26.72 9.97
C GLU A 308 6.49 -25.38 9.76
N PHE A 309 5.30 -25.24 10.34
CA PHE A 309 4.56 -23.98 10.41
C PHE A 309 5.31 -22.92 11.21
N LEU A 310 5.74 -23.23 12.45
CA LEU A 310 6.54 -22.32 13.28
C LEU A 310 7.86 -21.95 12.61
N HIS A 311 8.54 -22.91 11.97
CA HIS A 311 9.79 -22.68 11.26
C HIS A 311 9.59 -21.76 10.03
N LYS A 312 8.53 -21.97 9.25
CA LYS A 312 8.16 -21.10 8.12
C LYS A 312 7.73 -19.71 8.58
N VAL A 313 7.07 -19.59 9.73
CA VAL A 313 6.73 -18.30 10.37
C VAL A 313 8.04 -17.58 10.77
N LEU A 314 8.94 -18.25 11.49
CA LEU A 314 10.17 -17.66 12.02
C LEU A 314 11.16 -17.23 10.92
N ILE A 315 11.34 -18.05 9.86
CA ILE A 315 12.16 -17.71 8.69
C ILE A 315 11.56 -16.54 7.91
N LYS A 316 10.26 -16.59 7.59
CA LYS A 316 9.60 -15.56 6.77
C LYS A 316 9.56 -14.20 7.46
N PHE A 317 9.59 -14.17 8.78
CA PHE A 317 9.61 -12.95 9.58
C PHE A 317 10.99 -12.57 10.10
N HIS A 318 12.09 -13.12 9.57
CA HIS A 318 13.44 -12.58 9.82
C HIS A 318 13.77 -12.45 11.33
N TRP A 319 13.12 -13.24 12.19
CA TRP A 319 13.39 -13.26 13.64
C TRP A 319 14.71 -14.00 13.93
N LEU A 320 15.29 -14.60 12.89
CA LEU A 320 16.55 -15.35 12.90
C LEU A 320 17.70 -14.57 12.25
N ASP A 321 17.49 -13.32 11.82
CA ASP A 321 18.49 -12.55 11.04
C ASP A 321 19.78 -12.23 11.81
N ASN A 322 19.78 -12.39 13.12
CA ASN A 322 21.00 -12.29 13.95
C ASN A 322 21.75 -13.62 14.11
N LEU A 323 21.29 -14.70 13.49
CA LEU A 323 21.91 -16.02 13.52
C LEU A 323 22.41 -16.40 12.12
N ASP A 324 23.71 -16.69 12.07
CA ASP A 324 24.53 -16.91 10.88
C ASP A 324 24.00 -18.04 9.97
N SER A 325 24.11 -17.89 8.65
CA SER A 325 23.52 -18.83 7.67
C SER A 325 24.18 -20.20 7.63
N ASP A 326 25.44 -20.29 8.07
CA ASP A 326 26.18 -21.57 8.20
C ASP A 326 25.71 -22.40 9.42
N VAL A 327 24.88 -21.82 10.30
CA VAL A 327 24.45 -22.42 11.58
C VAL A 327 23.05 -23.05 11.47
N LEU A 328 22.26 -22.70 10.44
CA LEU A 328 20.90 -23.19 10.18
C LEU A 328 20.81 -24.67 9.75
N GLY A 329 21.94 -25.31 9.42
CA GLY A 329 21.99 -26.72 8.99
C GLY A 329 22.02 -27.76 10.11
N SER A 330 22.09 -27.34 11.37
CA SER A 330 22.24 -28.24 12.52
C SER A 330 20.95 -28.36 13.33
N GLU A 331 20.49 -29.59 13.59
CA GLU A 331 19.33 -29.89 14.46
C GLU A 331 19.44 -29.22 15.85
N LEU A 332 20.66 -28.92 16.31
CA LEU A 332 20.94 -28.24 17.58
C LEU A 332 20.56 -26.74 17.58
N VAL A 333 20.46 -26.10 16.42
CA VAL A 333 20.22 -24.65 16.28
C VAL A 333 18.74 -24.35 16.18
N GLN A 334 17.96 -25.22 15.51
CA GLN A 334 16.50 -25.18 15.57
C GLN A 334 16.02 -25.24 17.04
N VAL A 335 16.73 -25.95 17.92
CA VAL A 335 16.42 -26.08 19.35
C VAL A 335 16.71 -24.81 20.15
N ALA A 336 17.83 -24.12 19.88
CA ALA A 336 18.16 -22.86 20.55
C ALA A 336 17.21 -21.71 20.15
N ILE A 337 16.75 -21.72 18.90
CA ILE A 337 15.79 -20.78 18.34
C ILE A 337 14.41 -20.93 19.01
N THR A 338 13.95 -22.15 19.24
CA THR A 338 12.66 -22.38 19.92
C THR A 338 12.68 -21.90 21.36
N GLN A 339 13.79 -22.11 22.09
CA GLN A 339 13.93 -21.64 23.47
C GLN A 339 13.97 -20.11 23.57
N SER A 340 14.80 -19.46 22.74
CA SER A 340 14.92 -17.99 22.76
C SER A 340 13.64 -17.30 22.28
N SER A 341 12.92 -17.90 21.32
CA SER A 341 11.63 -17.39 20.86
C SER A 341 10.53 -17.57 21.91
N VAL A 342 10.52 -18.71 22.63
CA VAL A 342 9.61 -18.95 23.75
C VAL A 342 9.90 -17.99 24.90
N ASP A 343 11.17 -17.80 25.28
CA ASP A 343 11.57 -16.88 26.35
C ASP A 343 11.28 -15.41 25.97
N CYS A 344 11.44 -15.04 24.70
CA CYS A 344 11.09 -13.72 24.19
C CYS A 344 9.56 -13.48 24.23
N LEU A 345 8.77 -14.46 23.78
CA LEU A 345 7.31 -14.40 23.84
C LEU A 345 6.81 -14.35 25.30
N VAL A 346 7.41 -15.13 26.21
CA VAL A 346 7.12 -15.09 27.65
C VAL A 346 7.46 -13.71 28.25
N SER A 347 8.64 -13.15 27.94
CA SER A 347 9.03 -11.80 28.35
C SER A 347 8.09 -10.71 27.84
N ILE A 348 7.58 -10.83 26.61
CA ILE A 348 6.59 -9.90 26.04
C ILE A 348 5.24 -10.07 26.75
N CYS A 349 4.85 -11.30 27.11
CA CYS A 349 3.65 -11.59 27.90
C CYS A 349 3.73 -11.08 29.35
N GLU A 350 4.93 -10.96 29.91
CA GLU A 350 5.17 -10.52 31.30
C GLU A 350 5.26 -8.99 31.45
N ARG A 351 5.50 -8.24 30.37
CA ARG A 351 5.65 -6.78 30.39
C ARG A 351 4.41 -5.97 30.00
N GLY A 352 3.31 -6.61 29.63
CA GLY A 352 2.08 -5.91 29.22
C GLY A 352 1.28 -5.38 30.42
N GLU A 353 1.20 -4.06 30.57
CA GLU A 353 0.23 -3.41 31.46
C GLU A 353 -1.21 -3.60 30.96
N GLU A 354 -2.15 -3.55 31.91
CA GLU A 354 -3.53 -4.00 31.84
C GLU A 354 -4.38 -3.32 30.74
N ASP A 355 -4.43 -3.94 29.55
CA ASP A 355 -5.58 -3.83 28.65
C ASP A 355 -6.17 -5.24 28.38
N SER A 356 -7.49 -5.35 28.55
CA SER A 356 -8.22 -6.63 28.61
C SER A 356 -8.26 -7.40 27.28
N THR A 357 -7.94 -6.73 26.18
CA THR A 357 -7.83 -7.28 24.83
C THR A 357 -6.52 -8.05 24.62
N THR A 358 -5.42 -7.62 25.23
CA THR A 358 -4.09 -8.24 25.12
C THR A 358 -3.98 -9.48 25.99
N THR A 359 -4.77 -9.58 27.07
CA THR A 359 -4.73 -10.68 28.05
C THR A 359 -5.07 -12.05 27.45
N ARG A 360 -5.93 -12.14 26.42
CA ARG A 360 -6.33 -13.43 25.80
C ARG A 360 -5.35 -13.92 24.72
N LEU A 361 -4.79 -13.01 23.92
CA LEU A 361 -3.71 -13.36 22.99
C LEU A 361 -2.47 -13.78 23.78
N TYR A 362 -2.16 -13.06 24.87
CA TYR A 362 -1.10 -13.46 25.80
C TYR A 362 -1.42 -14.75 26.56
N SER A 363 -2.68 -15.05 26.92
CA SER A 363 -3.00 -16.35 27.54
C SER A 363 -2.85 -17.52 26.58
N PHE A 364 -3.24 -17.34 25.30
CA PHE A 364 -3.07 -18.36 24.26
C PHE A 364 -1.59 -18.60 23.94
N ILE A 365 -0.79 -17.53 23.82
CA ILE A 365 0.66 -17.60 23.63
C ILE A 365 1.33 -18.23 24.86
N ARG A 366 0.92 -17.86 26.08
CA ARG A 366 1.42 -18.43 27.35
C ARG A 366 1.09 -19.92 27.48
N GLU A 367 -0.12 -20.37 27.13
CA GLU A 367 -0.46 -21.81 27.11
C GLU A 367 0.37 -22.60 26.10
N LEU A 368 0.72 -21.99 24.96
CA LEU A 368 1.63 -22.55 23.96
C LEU A 368 3.07 -22.64 24.48
N CYS A 369 3.56 -21.60 25.15
CA CYS A 369 4.87 -21.57 25.80
C CYS A 369 4.99 -22.59 26.94
N ASP A 370 3.96 -22.70 27.80
CA ASP A 370 3.91 -23.66 28.91
C ASP A 370 3.89 -25.12 28.44
N MET A 371 3.34 -25.40 27.26
CA MET A 371 3.43 -26.73 26.62
C MET A 371 4.84 -27.06 26.10
N LEU A 372 5.61 -26.06 25.67
CA LEU A 372 6.92 -26.26 25.05
C LEU A 372 8.09 -26.26 26.06
N GLN A 373 7.95 -25.56 27.19
CA GLN A 373 8.97 -25.40 28.22
C GLN A 373 9.57 -26.73 28.76
N PRO A 374 8.77 -27.79 29.06
CA PRO A 374 9.30 -29.04 29.61
C PRO A 374 10.14 -29.84 28.59
N CYS A 375 9.85 -29.67 27.29
CA CYS A 375 10.57 -30.32 26.20
C CYS A 375 12.00 -29.76 26.05
N VAL A 376 12.18 -28.46 26.28
CA VAL A 376 13.49 -27.81 26.14
C VAL A 376 14.39 -28.05 27.36
N VAL A 377 13.83 -28.05 28.57
CA VAL A 377 14.59 -28.30 29.82
C VAL A 377 15.16 -29.72 29.88
N ARG A 378 14.50 -30.72 29.29
CA ARG A 378 15.02 -32.10 29.17
C ARG A 378 16.26 -32.18 28.26
N TRP A 379 16.39 -31.30 27.27
CA TRP A 379 17.41 -31.39 26.22
C TRP A 379 18.70 -30.62 26.55
N ASN A 380 18.58 -29.49 27.26
CA ASN A 380 19.73 -28.64 27.67
C ASN A 380 20.71 -29.31 28.66
N LYS A 381 20.41 -30.50 29.19
CA LYS A 381 21.30 -31.25 30.10
C LYS A 381 22.43 -32.02 29.39
N SER A 382 22.53 -31.95 28.07
CA SER A 382 23.33 -32.91 27.28
C SER A 382 24.58 -32.35 26.56
N ILE A 383 25.01 -31.09 26.74
CA ILE A 383 26.07 -30.46 25.89
C ILE A 383 27.08 -29.59 26.69
N PRO A 384 28.40 -29.55 26.36
CA PRO A 384 29.44 -28.79 27.09
C PRO A 384 29.68 -27.33 26.60
N SER A 385 30.47 -26.58 27.37
CA SER A 385 30.37 -25.11 27.58
C SER A 385 30.95 -24.12 26.53
N TYR A 386 30.36 -22.92 26.54
CA TYR A 386 30.30 -21.81 25.58
C TYR A 386 31.59 -20.98 25.32
N ALA A 387 32.60 -21.04 26.20
CA ALA A 387 33.69 -20.05 26.20
C ALA A 387 34.76 -20.23 25.11
N ALA A 388 34.85 -21.38 24.46
CA ALA A 388 35.87 -21.66 23.43
C ALA A 388 35.48 -21.18 22.02
N MET A 389 34.20 -20.86 21.78
CA MET A 389 33.67 -20.60 20.42
C MET A 389 33.72 -19.12 20.02
N GLU A 390 33.81 -18.19 20.98
CA GLU A 390 33.69 -16.75 20.72
C GLU A 390 34.95 -16.13 20.10
N THR A 391 36.13 -16.69 20.39
CA THR A 391 37.41 -16.17 19.89
C THR A 391 37.67 -16.57 18.43
N VAL A 392 37.27 -17.78 18.04
CA VAL A 392 37.40 -18.30 16.66
C VAL A 392 36.41 -17.62 15.71
N ALA A 393 35.24 -17.24 16.20
CA ALA A 393 34.22 -16.55 15.41
C ALA A 393 34.63 -15.14 14.96
N LYS A 394 35.55 -14.47 15.67
CA LYS A 394 35.99 -13.11 15.31
C LYS A 394 36.99 -13.07 14.17
N GLU A 395 37.91 -14.03 14.07
CA GLU A 395 38.91 -14.08 13.01
C GLU A 395 38.33 -14.59 11.68
N ILE A 396 37.31 -15.46 11.72
CA ILE A 396 36.63 -15.97 10.51
C ILE A 396 35.72 -14.92 9.85
N ARG A 397 35.20 -13.94 10.62
CA ARG A 397 34.29 -12.89 10.11
C ARG A 397 34.92 -11.99 9.03
N VAL A 398 36.16 -11.54 9.25
CA VAL A 398 36.82 -10.58 8.36
C VAL A 398 37.22 -11.18 7.01
N GLU A 399 37.52 -12.49 6.97
CA GLU A 399 37.96 -13.18 5.74
C GLU A 399 36.77 -13.66 4.89
N LYS A 400 35.61 -13.99 5.50
CA LYS A 400 34.41 -14.46 4.79
C LYS A 400 33.56 -13.33 4.16
N ASP A 401 33.49 -12.16 4.77
CA ASP A 401 32.66 -11.05 4.25
C ASP A 401 33.09 -10.60 2.83
N GLY A 402 34.39 -10.63 2.54
CA GLY A 402 34.91 -10.34 1.19
C GLY A 402 34.48 -11.35 0.12
N ILE A 403 34.38 -12.64 0.48
CA ILE A 403 33.95 -13.72 -0.41
C ILE A 403 32.43 -13.64 -0.66
N HIS A 404 31.65 -13.29 0.37
CA HIS A 404 30.20 -13.11 0.25
C HIS A 404 29.82 -11.91 -0.62
N ILE A 405 30.50 -10.78 -0.49
CA ILE A 405 30.28 -9.60 -1.35
C ILE A 405 30.57 -9.95 -2.81
N GLN A 406 31.70 -10.61 -3.09
CA GLN A 406 32.07 -10.95 -4.47
C GLN A 406 31.08 -11.94 -5.10
N THR A 407 30.60 -12.92 -4.33
CA THR A 407 29.57 -13.87 -4.78
C THR A 407 28.23 -13.16 -5.02
N ALA A 408 27.83 -12.24 -4.15
CA ALA A 408 26.60 -11.45 -4.30
C ALA A 408 26.66 -10.55 -5.54
N LEU A 409 27.79 -9.86 -5.76
CA LEU A 409 28.01 -9.03 -6.94
C LEU A 409 27.99 -9.86 -8.23
N GLN A 410 28.59 -11.06 -8.21
CA GLN A 410 28.54 -11.97 -9.36
C GLN A 410 27.11 -12.40 -9.67
N LYS A 411 26.35 -12.85 -8.65
CA LYS A 411 24.95 -13.23 -8.82
C LYS A 411 24.09 -12.10 -9.38
N MET A 412 24.33 -10.87 -8.92
CA MET A 412 23.62 -9.70 -9.42
C MET A 412 23.96 -9.39 -10.88
N ASN A 413 25.26 -9.34 -11.22
CA ASN A 413 25.73 -9.04 -12.58
C ASN A 413 25.31 -10.11 -13.61
N GLU A 414 25.31 -11.38 -13.20
CA GLU A 414 24.92 -12.50 -14.06
C GLU A 414 23.42 -12.84 -13.98
N LYS A 415 22.66 -12.10 -13.16
CA LYS A 415 21.22 -12.31 -12.90
C LYS A 415 20.88 -13.76 -12.53
N LEU A 416 21.73 -14.37 -11.70
CA LEU A 416 21.56 -15.75 -11.25
C LEU A 416 20.43 -15.87 -10.23
N ASN A 417 19.86 -17.06 -10.08
CA ASN A 417 18.85 -17.33 -9.05
C ASN A 417 19.34 -16.88 -7.66
N GLY A 418 18.51 -16.13 -6.95
CA GLY A 418 18.85 -15.56 -5.66
C GLY A 418 19.39 -14.12 -5.69
N TYR A 419 19.42 -13.46 -6.87
CA TYR A 419 19.99 -12.11 -6.97
C TYR A 419 19.16 -11.05 -6.25
N GLU A 420 17.84 -11.23 -6.13
CA GLU A 420 16.96 -10.28 -5.44
C GLU A 420 17.24 -10.26 -3.93
N GLU A 421 17.47 -11.43 -3.34
CA GLU A 421 17.86 -11.58 -1.94
C GLU A 421 19.25 -11.01 -1.68
N CYS A 422 20.20 -11.20 -2.62
CA CYS A 422 21.52 -10.57 -2.54
C CYS A 422 21.42 -9.05 -2.63
N LEU A 423 20.59 -8.51 -3.53
CA LEU A 423 20.36 -7.08 -3.67
C LEU A 423 19.72 -6.48 -2.42
N ASP A 424 18.68 -7.14 -1.88
CA ASP A 424 18.04 -6.75 -0.63
C ASP A 424 19.03 -6.77 0.54
N TRP A 425 19.87 -7.79 0.63
CA TRP A 425 20.90 -7.85 1.66
C TRP A 425 21.89 -6.68 1.53
N MET A 426 22.40 -6.40 0.32
CA MET A 426 23.35 -5.31 0.09
C MET A 426 22.74 -3.92 0.38
N LEU A 427 21.47 -3.71 0.06
CA LEU A 427 20.78 -2.44 0.32
C LEU A 427 20.48 -2.21 1.81
N ASN A 428 20.37 -3.27 2.62
CA ASN A 428 19.92 -3.18 4.02
C ASN A 428 21.02 -3.39 5.07
N ASN A 429 22.12 -4.11 4.77
CA ASN A 429 22.96 -4.69 5.83
C ASN A 429 24.37 -4.13 6.05
N SER A 430 24.87 -3.13 5.32
CA SER A 430 26.15 -2.51 5.74
C SER A 430 26.43 -1.12 5.16
N GLN A 431 26.62 -0.15 6.06
CA GLN A 431 27.15 1.17 5.69
C GLN A 431 28.55 1.09 5.08
N GLU A 432 29.27 0.00 5.34
CA GLU A 432 30.61 -0.26 4.80
C GLU A 432 30.57 -0.49 3.27
N LEU A 433 29.48 -1.07 2.74
CA LEU A 433 29.31 -1.26 1.30
C LEU A 433 29.03 0.03 0.54
N TYR A 434 28.49 1.06 1.20
CA TYR A 434 28.06 2.30 0.54
C TYR A 434 29.20 3.08 -0.12
N LYS A 435 30.45 2.76 0.26
CA LYS A 435 31.67 3.34 -0.31
C LYS A 435 32.46 2.37 -1.20
N ASP A 436 32.02 1.12 -1.35
CA ASP A 436 32.71 0.13 -2.19
C ASP A 436 32.43 0.43 -3.68
N PRO A 437 33.44 0.81 -4.47
CA PRO A 437 33.26 1.13 -5.88
C PRO A 437 32.73 -0.06 -6.68
N ARG A 438 33.05 -1.30 -6.29
CA ARG A 438 32.60 -2.50 -7.00
C ARG A 438 31.08 -2.68 -6.89
N TRP A 439 30.51 -2.31 -5.76
CA TRP A 439 29.07 -2.37 -5.53
C TRP A 439 28.35 -1.26 -6.31
N ILE A 440 28.89 -0.04 -6.29
CA ILE A 440 28.34 1.09 -7.05
C ILE A 440 28.36 0.81 -8.55
N ASP A 441 29.50 0.32 -9.08
CA ASP A 441 29.64 -0.09 -10.48
C ASP A 441 28.62 -1.16 -10.85
N ALA A 442 28.35 -2.10 -9.95
CA ALA A 442 27.40 -3.16 -10.18
C ALA A 442 25.95 -2.63 -10.17
N LEU A 443 25.61 -1.65 -9.32
CA LEU A 443 24.31 -0.98 -9.40
C LEU A 443 24.14 -0.22 -10.72
N GLU A 444 25.18 0.47 -11.20
CA GLU A 444 25.16 1.21 -12.46
C GLU A 444 25.03 0.30 -13.69
N ARG A 445 25.59 -0.91 -13.66
CA ARG A 445 25.44 -1.88 -14.75
C ARG A 445 24.08 -2.56 -14.79
N ASN A 446 23.39 -2.62 -13.64
CA ASN A 446 22.16 -3.40 -13.47
C ASN A 446 20.98 -2.50 -13.11
N VAL A 447 20.91 -1.27 -13.61
CA VAL A 447 19.80 -0.34 -13.31
C VAL A 447 18.44 -0.95 -13.69
N ASP A 448 18.40 -1.81 -14.70
CA ASP A 448 17.16 -2.45 -15.18
C ASP A 448 16.46 -3.31 -14.12
N ILE A 449 17.21 -3.95 -13.22
CA ILE A 449 16.65 -4.73 -12.11
C ILE A 449 16.31 -3.87 -10.88
N LEU A 450 16.61 -2.56 -10.89
CA LEU A 450 16.33 -1.63 -9.78
C LEU A 450 14.94 -0.98 -9.87
N SER A 451 14.08 -1.46 -10.77
CA SER A 451 12.77 -0.89 -11.13
C SER A 451 11.66 -1.09 -10.06
N SER A 452 12.01 -1.10 -8.78
CA SER A 452 11.09 -1.21 -7.65
C SER A 452 11.12 0.03 -6.78
N SER A 453 9.93 0.55 -6.41
CA SER A 453 9.82 1.70 -5.50
C SER A 453 10.59 1.51 -4.21
N ARG A 454 10.63 0.28 -3.66
CA ARG A 454 11.39 -0.04 -2.44
C ARG A 454 12.89 0.19 -2.65
N ILE A 455 13.44 -0.31 -3.75
CA ILE A 455 14.87 -0.20 -4.07
C ILE A 455 15.26 1.27 -4.27
N VAL A 456 14.45 2.02 -5.02
CA VAL A 456 14.66 3.46 -5.25
C VAL A 456 14.69 4.25 -3.94
N LEU A 457 13.79 3.94 -3.00
CA LEU A 457 13.79 4.56 -1.66
C LEU A 457 15.01 4.17 -0.84
N SER A 458 15.43 2.89 -0.88
CA SER A 458 16.66 2.45 -0.23
C SER A 458 17.90 3.19 -0.77
N ILE A 459 18.01 3.36 -2.09
CA ILE A 459 19.13 4.14 -2.68
C ILE A 459 19.07 5.61 -2.23
N ALA A 460 17.87 6.21 -2.18
CA ALA A 460 17.71 7.57 -1.66
C ALA A 460 18.12 7.69 -0.18
N GLU A 461 17.82 6.68 0.63
CA GLU A 461 18.25 6.58 2.03
C GLU A 461 19.78 6.49 2.16
N ILE A 462 20.41 5.68 1.31
CA ILE A 462 21.88 5.53 1.26
C ILE A 462 22.52 6.88 0.92
N ILE A 463 22.03 7.59 -0.11
CA ILE A 463 22.52 8.93 -0.48
C ILE A 463 22.35 9.91 0.68
N SER A 464 21.18 9.90 1.35
CA SER A 464 20.92 10.73 2.53
C SER A 464 21.90 10.46 3.66
N THR A 465 22.23 9.19 3.89
CA THR A 465 23.14 8.74 4.95
C THR A 465 24.57 9.17 4.63
N LEU A 466 25.06 8.90 3.41
CA LEU A 466 26.39 9.29 2.97
C LEU A 466 26.61 10.80 3.02
N ARG A 467 25.59 11.59 2.65
CA ARG A 467 25.64 13.06 2.71
C ARG A 467 25.80 13.60 4.13
N ARG A 468 25.20 12.94 5.13
CA ARG A 468 25.36 13.31 6.55
C ARG A 468 26.73 12.96 7.12
N GLN A 469 27.40 11.97 6.54
CA GLN A 469 28.68 11.46 7.04
C GLN A 469 29.89 12.25 6.56
N ASP A 470 29.72 13.23 5.65
CA ASP A 470 30.74 14.16 5.09
C ASP A 470 32.09 13.50 4.68
N SER A 471 32.07 12.19 4.46
CA SER A 471 33.24 11.33 4.28
C SER A 471 33.11 10.46 3.04
N ALA A 472 32.08 10.68 2.24
CA ALA A 472 31.91 10.07 0.93
C ALA A 472 32.56 10.99 -0.11
N GLY A 473 33.34 10.42 -1.02
CA GLY A 473 33.86 11.16 -2.17
C GLY A 473 32.71 11.68 -3.03
N THR A 474 32.84 12.91 -3.53
CA THR A 474 31.86 13.55 -4.42
C THR A 474 31.46 12.65 -5.59
N GLU A 475 32.40 11.85 -6.10
CA GLU A 475 32.22 10.89 -7.20
C GLU A 475 31.23 9.75 -6.85
N VAL A 476 31.31 9.18 -5.64
CA VAL A 476 30.41 8.11 -5.19
C VAL A 476 28.95 8.61 -5.15
N LEU A 477 28.75 9.81 -4.59
CA LEU A 477 27.43 10.43 -4.53
C LEU A 477 26.89 10.75 -5.92
N GLU A 478 27.77 11.14 -6.85
CA GLU A 478 27.40 11.42 -8.24
C GLU A 478 26.93 10.14 -8.96
N THR A 479 27.66 9.04 -8.83
CA THR A 479 27.27 7.77 -9.45
C THR A 479 25.99 7.22 -8.84
N LEU A 480 25.85 7.23 -7.51
CA LEU A 480 24.61 6.79 -6.85
C LEU A 480 23.39 7.62 -7.26
N ARG A 481 23.57 8.93 -7.51
CA ARG A 481 22.50 9.78 -8.06
C ARG A 481 22.12 9.38 -9.49
N LYS A 482 23.10 9.11 -10.35
CA LYS A 482 22.84 8.61 -11.72
C LYS A 482 22.05 7.31 -11.67
N VAL A 483 22.47 6.36 -10.83
CA VAL A 483 21.76 5.11 -10.57
C VAL A 483 20.33 5.36 -10.07
N LEU A 484 20.16 6.21 -9.05
CA LEU A 484 18.84 6.52 -8.48
C LEU A 484 17.89 7.07 -9.55
N THR A 485 18.38 8.03 -10.34
CA THR A 485 17.57 8.72 -11.35
C THR A 485 17.19 7.78 -12.48
N ALA A 486 18.12 6.93 -12.91
CA ALA A 486 17.88 5.94 -13.94
C ALA A 486 16.94 4.82 -13.46
N ALA A 487 17.06 4.38 -12.21
CA ALA A 487 16.14 3.40 -11.60
C ALA A 487 14.73 3.99 -11.43
N TYR A 488 14.65 5.24 -10.96
CA TYR A 488 13.38 5.97 -10.81
C TYR A 488 12.67 6.20 -12.15
N ALA A 489 13.41 6.54 -13.21
CA ALA A 489 12.85 6.73 -14.56
C ALA A 489 12.24 5.45 -15.15
N GLN A 490 12.62 4.27 -14.65
CA GLN A 490 12.04 3.00 -15.07
C GLN A 490 10.75 2.64 -14.31
N LEU A 491 10.46 3.33 -13.21
CA LEU A 491 9.21 3.14 -12.50
C LEU A 491 8.03 3.59 -13.37
N PRO A 492 6.85 2.96 -13.24
CA PRO A 492 5.62 3.53 -13.78
C PRO A 492 5.39 4.95 -13.25
N LEU A 493 4.86 5.86 -14.07
CA LEU A 493 4.66 7.28 -13.69
C LEU A 493 3.88 7.47 -12.39
N HIS A 494 2.86 6.64 -12.12
CA HIS A 494 2.12 6.70 -10.86
C HIS A 494 3.03 6.37 -9.66
N SER A 495 3.89 5.36 -9.79
CA SER A 495 4.86 4.97 -8.77
C SER A 495 5.95 6.03 -8.60
N GLN A 496 6.35 6.70 -9.68
CA GLN A 496 7.27 7.84 -9.63
C GLN A 496 6.70 8.95 -8.73
N ASN A 497 5.44 9.36 -8.96
CA ASN A 497 4.80 10.40 -8.14
C ASN A 497 4.70 10.01 -6.65
N THR A 498 4.36 8.75 -6.33
CA THR A 498 4.33 8.26 -4.94
C THR A 498 5.73 8.25 -4.31
N VAL A 499 6.76 7.79 -5.03
CA VAL A 499 8.15 7.78 -4.52
C VAL A 499 8.65 9.21 -4.32
N LEU A 500 8.36 10.14 -5.23
CA LEU A 500 8.70 11.55 -5.09
C LEU A 500 8.12 12.14 -3.79
N LEU A 501 6.84 11.88 -3.52
CA LEU A 501 6.19 12.34 -2.29
C LEU A 501 6.87 11.79 -1.03
N GLN A 502 7.19 10.49 -1.03
CA GLN A 502 7.86 9.86 0.11
C GLN A 502 9.27 10.42 0.32
N VAL A 503 10.03 10.63 -0.75
CA VAL A 503 11.36 11.23 -0.67
C VAL A 503 11.28 12.66 -0.13
N MET A 504 10.32 13.47 -0.60
CA MET A 504 10.12 14.83 -0.08
C MET A 504 9.70 14.82 1.39
N THR A 505 8.82 13.89 1.79
CA THR A 505 8.32 13.79 3.16
C THR A 505 9.41 13.36 4.14
N ILE A 506 10.24 12.38 3.76
CA ILE A 506 11.28 11.83 4.65
C ILE A 506 12.51 12.76 4.69
N TYR A 507 12.88 13.35 3.56
CA TYR A 507 14.18 14.02 3.40
C TYR A 507 14.09 15.50 3.00
N GLY A 508 12.89 16.04 2.82
CA GLY A 508 12.66 17.42 2.38
C GLY A 508 12.88 17.64 0.88
N THR A 509 12.68 18.88 0.44
CA THR A 509 12.76 19.29 -0.99
C THR A 509 14.19 19.50 -1.51
N GLY A 510 15.21 19.16 -0.71
CA GLY A 510 16.63 19.46 -0.98
C GLY A 510 17.57 18.27 -0.85
N LEU A 511 17.05 17.04 -0.76
CA LEU A 511 17.87 15.84 -0.52
C LEU A 511 18.95 15.64 -1.60
N LEU A 512 18.59 15.86 -2.86
CA LEU A 512 19.39 15.44 -4.01
C LEU A 512 20.00 16.59 -4.82
N CYS A 513 19.85 17.85 -4.40
CA CYS A 513 20.55 18.99 -5.01
C CYS A 513 21.06 19.97 -3.96
N SER A 514 22.35 20.31 -4.02
CA SER A 514 22.98 21.37 -3.24
C SER A 514 24.26 21.87 -3.90
N GLY A 515 24.50 23.18 -3.86
CA GLY A 515 25.74 23.80 -4.35
C GLY A 515 25.84 23.83 -5.88
N LEU A 516 27.04 23.54 -6.42
CA LEU A 516 27.36 23.63 -7.85
C LEU A 516 26.45 22.79 -8.75
N TYR A 517 25.98 21.65 -8.25
CA TYR A 517 25.06 20.75 -8.95
C TYR A 517 23.69 21.35 -9.27
N GLN A 518 23.29 22.39 -8.53
CA GLN A 518 22.03 23.07 -8.80
C GLN A 518 22.02 23.71 -10.19
N VAL A 519 23.17 24.21 -10.65
CA VAL A 519 23.32 24.89 -11.95
C VAL A 519 23.21 23.89 -13.11
N GLU A 520 23.82 22.72 -12.98
CA GLU A 520 23.75 21.65 -13.98
C GLU A 520 22.31 21.15 -14.14
N VAL A 521 21.67 20.83 -13.00
CA VAL A 521 20.29 20.34 -12.99
C VAL A 521 19.31 21.39 -13.51
N GLU A 522 19.51 22.68 -13.22
CA GLU A 522 18.70 23.75 -13.81
C GLU A 522 18.79 23.79 -15.33
N GLY A 523 20.02 23.66 -15.89
CA GLY A 523 20.24 23.59 -17.33
C GLY A 523 19.54 22.40 -17.99
N ASP A 524 19.59 21.24 -17.34
CA ASP A 524 18.92 20.02 -17.80
C ASP A 524 17.39 20.16 -17.77
N ILE A 525 16.85 20.76 -16.69
CA ILE A 525 15.41 21.05 -16.56
C ILE A 525 14.95 21.97 -17.68
N ILE A 526 15.66 23.07 -17.93
CA ILE A 526 15.32 24.03 -19.00
C ILE A 526 15.36 23.35 -20.37
N THR A 527 16.39 22.54 -20.62
CA THR A 527 16.54 21.81 -21.88
C THR A 527 15.38 20.82 -22.08
N ALA A 528 14.99 20.10 -21.03
CA ALA A 528 13.88 19.17 -21.07
C ALA A 528 12.54 19.88 -21.30
N PHE A 529 12.29 21.01 -20.62
CA PHE A 529 11.10 21.84 -20.85
C PHE A 529 11.00 22.33 -22.29
N ASN A 530 12.12 22.83 -22.85
CA ASN A 530 12.16 23.27 -24.24
C ASN A 530 11.88 22.11 -25.21
N ARG A 531 12.44 20.92 -24.96
CA ARG A 531 12.13 19.72 -25.76
C ARG A 531 10.65 19.35 -25.67
N MET A 532 10.03 19.48 -24.50
CA MET A 532 8.62 19.16 -24.32
C MET A 532 7.72 20.14 -25.09
N VAL A 533 8.02 21.44 -25.05
CA VAL A 533 7.32 22.46 -25.84
C VAL A 533 7.38 22.14 -27.34
N LEU A 534 8.49 21.58 -27.83
CA LEU A 534 8.68 21.24 -29.25
C LEU A 534 8.04 19.91 -29.66
N LEU A 535 8.11 18.89 -28.80
CA LEU A 535 7.70 17.51 -29.14
C LEU A 535 6.22 17.23 -28.82
N GLY A 536 5.60 18.00 -27.93
CA GLY A 536 4.20 17.82 -27.54
C GLY A 536 3.90 16.48 -26.85
N GLU A 537 2.65 16.04 -26.93
CA GLU A 537 2.10 14.89 -26.19
C GLU A 537 2.33 13.52 -26.87
N GLY A 538 3.15 13.45 -27.91
CA GLY A 538 3.43 12.20 -28.65
C GLY A 538 4.34 11.22 -27.90
N GLN A 539 4.71 10.11 -28.55
CA GLN A 539 5.65 9.12 -27.97
C GLN A 539 6.98 9.74 -27.54
N GLY A 540 7.50 10.73 -28.29
CA GLY A 540 8.69 11.48 -27.89
C GLY A 540 8.50 12.34 -26.63
N GLY A 541 7.25 12.67 -26.27
CA GLY A 541 6.92 13.33 -25.01
C GLY A 541 7.14 12.41 -23.82
N VAL A 542 6.68 11.15 -23.87
CA VAL A 542 6.75 10.20 -22.74
C VAL A 542 8.18 10.00 -22.23
N GLU A 543 9.15 9.89 -23.15
CA GLU A 543 10.57 9.76 -22.80
C GLU A 543 11.08 11.02 -22.08
N VAL A 544 10.76 12.20 -22.63
CA VAL A 544 11.10 13.49 -22.03
C VAL A 544 10.47 13.63 -20.64
N PHE A 545 9.23 13.18 -20.46
CA PHE A 545 8.56 13.20 -19.15
C PHE A 545 9.27 12.32 -18.12
N SER A 546 9.70 11.12 -18.49
CA SER A 546 10.42 10.25 -17.56
C SER A 546 11.75 10.88 -17.12
N THR A 547 12.51 11.45 -18.07
CA THR A 547 13.73 12.21 -17.75
C THR A 547 13.45 13.37 -16.79
N MET A 548 12.35 14.09 -17.02
CA MET A 548 11.94 15.22 -16.19
C MET A 548 11.50 14.83 -14.80
N CYS A 549 10.81 13.72 -14.64
CA CYS A 549 10.47 13.19 -13.32
C CYS A 549 11.75 12.90 -12.53
N GLY A 550 12.80 12.40 -13.18
CA GLY A 550 14.12 12.23 -12.57
C GLY A 550 14.71 13.55 -12.07
N ALA A 551 14.63 14.62 -12.87
CA ALA A 551 15.06 15.95 -12.44
C ALA A 551 14.21 16.52 -11.29
N ALA A 552 12.90 16.26 -11.31
CA ALA A 552 11.99 16.64 -10.21
C ALA A 552 12.31 15.89 -8.92
N LEU A 553 12.72 14.61 -8.98
CA LEU A 553 13.22 13.87 -7.83
C LEU A 553 14.49 14.51 -7.26
N GLN A 554 15.41 14.91 -8.13
CA GLN A 554 16.68 15.49 -7.71
C GLN A 554 16.53 16.87 -7.06
N ALA A 555 15.71 17.73 -7.66
CA ALA A 555 15.55 19.11 -7.21
C ALA A 555 14.07 19.56 -7.26
N PRO A 556 13.20 19.03 -6.37
CA PRO A 556 11.75 19.29 -6.42
C PRO A 556 11.39 20.78 -6.48
N LEU A 557 11.95 21.59 -5.57
CA LEU A 557 11.67 23.03 -5.50
C LEU A 557 12.25 23.79 -6.69
N LEU A 558 13.45 23.44 -7.15
CA LEU A 558 14.06 24.07 -8.32
C LEU A 558 13.27 23.77 -9.58
N PHE A 559 12.85 22.52 -9.77
CA PHE A 559 12.00 22.09 -10.86
C PHE A 559 10.70 22.89 -10.88
N LEU A 560 10.03 23.01 -9.73
CA LEU A 560 8.79 23.76 -9.62
C LEU A 560 8.99 25.25 -9.92
N LYS A 561 10.00 25.89 -9.33
CA LYS A 561 10.37 27.29 -9.61
C LYS A 561 10.65 27.52 -11.10
N THR A 562 11.40 26.61 -11.72
CA THR A 562 11.73 26.71 -13.14
C THR A 562 10.48 26.55 -13.99
N ALA A 563 9.57 25.63 -13.66
CA ALA A 563 8.31 25.44 -14.37
C ALA A 563 7.42 26.69 -14.29
N VAL A 564 7.30 27.30 -13.10
CA VAL A 564 6.57 28.56 -12.92
C VAL A 564 7.22 29.69 -13.72
N ASN A 565 8.55 29.82 -13.65
CA ASN A 565 9.27 30.85 -14.40
C ASN A 565 9.11 30.70 -15.91
N GLN A 566 9.16 29.47 -16.44
CA GLN A 566 8.92 29.21 -17.85
C GLN A 566 7.48 29.57 -18.26
N ALA A 567 6.49 29.22 -17.43
CA ALA A 567 5.09 29.55 -17.66
C ALA A 567 4.84 31.08 -17.67
N VAL A 568 5.48 31.81 -16.76
CA VAL A 568 5.30 33.27 -16.59
C VAL A 568 6.08 34.06 -17.64
N ASN A 569 7.33 33.70 -17.92
CA ASN A 569 8.21 34.49 -18.78
C ASN A 569 8.04 34.20 -20.28
N ASN A 570 7.49 33.03 -20.65
CA ASN A 570 7.34 32.63 -22.05
C ASN A 570 5.86 32.47 -22.44
N THR A 571 5.40 33.26 -23.40
CA THR A 571 4.02 33.14 -23.90
C THR A 571 3.78 31.80 -24.57
N GLY A 572 2.61 31.24 -24.31
CA GLY A 572 2.18 29.96 -24.86
C GLY A 572 2.70 28.76 -24.08
N GLN A 573 3.61 28.94 -23.11
CA GLN A 573 4.13 27.83 -22.32
C GLN A 573 3.29 27.52 -21.07
N ALA A 574 2.40 28.42 -20.63
CA ALA A 574 1.56 28.20 -19.46
C ALA A 574 0.77 26.88 -19.51
N GLY A 575 0.11 26.57 -20.62
CA GLY A 575 -0.67 25.33 -20.76
C GLY A 575 0.22 24.07 -20.86
N VAL A 576 1.44 24.22 -21.38
CA VAL A 576 2.42 23.12 -21.48
C VAL A 576 2.98 22.81 -20.09
N MET A 577 3.36 23.84 -19.32
CA MET A 577 3.84 23.68 -17.94
C MET A 577 2.76 23.18 -16.99
N SER A 578 1.49 23.56 -17.18
CA SER A 578 0.41 23.04 -16.33
C SER A 578 0.21 21.54 -16.55
N LYS A 579 0.14 21.12 -17.82
CA LYS A 579 0.06 19.69 -18.22
C LYS A 579 1.21 18.85 -17.70
N LEU A 580 2.37 19.47 -17.56
CA LEU A 580 3.57 18.83 -17.06
C LEU A 580 3.54 18.64 -15.56
N LEU A 581 3.12 19.66 -14.82
CA LEU A 581 2.89 19.56 -13.39
C LEU A 581 1.77 18.55 -13.06
N GLN A 582 0.83 18.34 -13.98
CA GLN A 582 -0.24 17.33 -13.84
C GLN A 582 0.28 15.89 -13.85
N VAL A 583 1.49 15.64 -14.32
CA VAL A 583 2.16 14.31 -14.26
C VAL A 583 2.73 14.05 -12.87
N LEU A 584 3.05 15.10 -12.11
CA LEU A 584 3.62 15.04 -10.76
C LEU A 584 2.75 15.82 -9.76
N PRO A 585 1.48 15.44 -9.56
CA PRO A 585 0.56 16.19 -8.70
C PRO A 585 1.08 16.32 -7.27
N SER A 586 1.78 15.30 -6.75
CA SER A 586 2.33 15.35 -5.40
C SER A 586 3.40 16.42 -5.21
N LEU A 587 4.11 16.83 -6.27
CA LEU A 587 5.02 17.97 -6.21
C LEU A 587 4.27 19.28 -5.94
N CYS A 588 3.05 19.39 -6.49
CA CYS A 588 2.25 20.60 -6.40
C CYS A 588 1.54 20.73 -5.05
N THR A 589 1.02 19.60 -4.56
CA THR A 589 0.24 19.54 -3.31
C THR A 589 1.10 19.33 -2.07
N TYR A 590 2.40 19.04 -2.21
CA TYR A 590 3.30 18.83 -1.07
C TYR A 590 3.36 20.05 -0.14
N THR A 591 3.06 19.80 1.14
CA THR A 591 3.20 20.75 2.24
C THR A 591 4.37 20.34 3.13
N PRO A 592 5.41 21.18 3.32
CA PRO A 592 6.57 20.85 4.17
C PRO A 592 6.25 20.59 5.65
N GLY A 593 5.05 20.95 6.10
CA GLY A 593 4.55 20.75 7.46
C GLY A 593 3.06 21.06 7.53
N PRO A 594 2.38 20.73 8.65
CA PRO A 594 0.92 20.82 8.77
C PRO A 594 0.38 22.25 8.59
N ASP A 595 1.14 23.26 9.04
CA ASP A 595 0.78 24.68 8.89
C ASP A 595 1.43 25.34 7.67
N SER A 596 2.24 24.59 6.90
CA SER A 596 2.96 25.14 5.77
C SER A 596 2.09 25.06 4.51
N PRO A 597 1.96 26.17 3.75
CA PRO A 597 1.27 26.13 2.47
C PRO A 597 1.95 25.19 1.47
N ALA A 598 1.17 24.72 0.50
CA ALA A 598 1.67 23.87 -0.58
C ALA A 598 2.81 24.54 -1.36
N LEU A 599 3.77 23.74 -1.83
CA LEU A 599 4.97 24.21 -2.52
C LEU A 599 4.62 25.01 -3.78
N LEU A 600 3.59 24.61 -4.51
CA LEU A 600 3.10 25.34 -5.68
C LEU A 600 2.55 26.72 -5.30
N CYS A 601 1.74 26.81 -4.24
CA CYS A 601 1.19 28.07 -3.76
C CYS A 601 2.29 29.06 -3.37
N THR A 602 3.31 28.59 -2.64
CA THR A 602 4.46 29.45 -2.26
C THR A 602 5.27 29.92 -3.47
N THR A 603 5.49 29.03 -4.44
CA THR A 603 6.23 29.34 -5.66
C THR A 603 5.50 30.35 -6.54
N LEU A 604 4.18 30.19 -6.72
CA LEU A 604 3.33 31.13 -7.45
C LEU A 604 3.27 32.49 -6.75
N ARG A 605 3.17 32.51 -5.42
CA ARG A 605 3.19 33.76 -4.64
C ARG A 605 4.50 34.52 -4.85
N ALA A 606 5.63 33.83 -4.80
CA ALA A 606 6.94 34.44 -5.03
C ALA A 606 7.03 35.01 -6.45
N ALA A 607 6.66 34.22 -7.46
CA ALA A 607 6.66 34.67 -8.85
C ALA A 607 5.76 35.90 -9.07
N ALA A 608 4.56 35.92 -8.45
CA ALA A 608 3.66 37.05 -8.53
C ALA A 608 4.27 38.33 -7.91
N GLY A 609 4.99 38.19 -6.80
CA GLY A 609 5.65 39.30 -6.10
C GLY A 609 6.72 40.02 -6.91
N ASP A 610 7.28 39.40 -7.94
CA ASP A 610 8.29 40.03 -8.80
C ASP A 610 7.68 40.76 -10.02
N LEU A 611 6.36 40.65 -10.22
CA LEU A 611 5.71 41.15 -11.44
C LEU A 611 5.29 42.62 -11.33
N ARG A 612 5.43 43.31 -12.47
CA ARG A 612 4.80 44.62 -12.68
C ARG A 612 3.37 44.44 -13.21
N PRO A 613 2.42 45.31 -12.84
CA PRO A 613 1.05 45.20 -13.31
C PRO A 613 0.93 45.51 -14.81
N ASN A 614 -0.03 44.89 -15.48
CA ASN A 614 -0.35 44.97 -16.90
C ASN A 614 0.79 44.56 -17.85
N THR A 615 1.71 43.72 -17.38
CA THR A 615 2.73 43.13 -18.24
C THR A 615 2.25 41.85 -18.91
N ARG A 616 2.99 41.45 -19.94
CA ARG A 616 2.86 40.13 -20.57
C ARG A 616 3.00 39.00 -19.55
N GLU A 617 3.93 39.15 -18.61
CA GLU A 617 4.19 38.17 -17.55
C GLU A 617 3.02 38.05 -16.58
N GLU A 618 2.37 39.17 -16.20
CA GLU A 618 1.16 39.14 -15.38
C GLU A 618 0.05 38.34 -16.07
N ASN A 619 -0.20 38.59 -17.35
CA ASN A 619 -1.22 37.86 -18.11
C ASN A 619 -0.88 36.37 -18.26
N ASN A 620 0.39 36.04 -18.47
CA ASN A 620 0.86 34.65 -18.50
C ASN A 620 0.65 33.97 -17.14
N LEU A 621 0.96 34.63 -16.03
CA LEU A 621 0.70 34.12 -14.67
C LEU A 621 -0.79 33.87 -14.44
N LEU A 622 -1.65 34.81 -14.83
CA LEU A 622 -3.11 34.67 -14.66
C LEU A 622 -3.63 33.45 -15.45
N GLY A 623 -3.24 33.30 -16.71
CA GLY A 623 -3.62 32.14 -17.52
C GLY A 623 -3.02 30.82 -16.99
N PHE A 624 -1.84 30.87 -16.39
CA PHE A 624 -1.23 29.71 -15.75
C PHE A 624 -1.99 29.28 -14.49
N VAL A 625 -2.31 30.22 -13.60
CA VAL A 625 -3.13 29.98 -12.40
C VAL A 625 -4.51 29.46 -12.80
N GLU A 626 -5.12 30.02 -13.84
CA GLU A 626 -6.39 29.54 -14.38
C GLU A 626 -6.30 28.06 -14.79
N ASN A 627 -5.25 27.67 -15.54
CA ASN A 627 -5.05 26.26 -15.92
C ASN A 627 -4.83 25.33 -14.72
N LEU A 628 -4.20 25.81 -13.64
CA LEU A 628 -3.93 25.01 -12.44
C LEU A 628 -5.16 24.85 -11.53
N LEU A 629 -6.12 25.78 -11.62
CA LEU A 629 -7.40 25.75 -10.91
C LEU A 629 -8.45 24.88 -11.61
N GLN A 630 -8.20 24.44 -12.85
CA GLN A 630 -9.10 23.56 -13.59
C GLN A 630 -8.86 22.09 -13.25
N PRO A 631 -9.92 21.28 -13.12
CA PRO A 631 -9.80 19.83 -13.14
C PRO A 631 -9.17 19.37 -14.45
N TYR A 632 -8.39 18.29 -14.42
CA TYR A 632 -7.59 17.88 -15.57
C TYR A 632 -7.67 16.39 -15.86
N LYS A 633 -7.42 15.97 -17.11
CA LYS A 633 -7.28 14.55 -17.45
C LYS A 633 -5.82 14.14 -17.33
N PRO A 634 -5.51 12.94 -16.79
CA PRO A 634 -4.14 12.44 -16.79
C PRO A 634 -3.59 12.36 -18.22
N LEU A 635 -2.42 12.97 -18.44
CA LEU A 635 -1.87 13.16 -19.79
C LEU A 635 -1.65 11.86 -20.57
N PHE A 636 -1.28 10.78 -19.88
CA PHE A 636 -0.99 9.46 -20.49
C PHE A 636 -2.09 8.43 -20.30
N ASP A 637 -3.24 8.85 -19.78
CA ASP A 637 -4.41 8.00 -19.65
C ASP A 637 -5.59 8.72 -20.33
N VAL A 638 -5.50 8.84 -21.66
CA VAL A 638 -6.53 9.49 -22.48
C VAL A 638 -7.88 8.75 -22.38
N THR A 639 -7.82 7.47 -21.99
CA THR A 639 -8.97 6.61 -21.69
C THR A 639 -9.55 6.84 -20.29
N CYS A 640 -8.88 7.59 -19.42
CA CYS A 640 -9.37 7.96 -18.11
C CYS A 640 -10.65 8.81 -18.28
N PRO A 641 -11.82 8.31 -17.87
CA PRO A 641 -13.05 9.09 -17.94
C PRO A 641 -13.13 10.16 -16.84
N PHE A 642 -12.19 10.13 -15.87
CA PHE A 642 -12.16 10.98 -14.68
C PHE A 642 -11.36 12.26 -14.94
N LEU A 643 -11.80 13.33 -14.30
CA LEU A 643 -10.98 14.53 -14.14
C LEU A 643 -10.33 14.42 -12.76
N CYS A 644 -9.01 14.55 -12.70
CA CYS A 644 -8.29 14.76 -11.47
C CYS A 644 -8.62 16.15 -10.90
N GLU A 645 -8.58 16.26 -9.57
CA GLU A 645 -8.70 17.53 -8.87
C GLU A 645 -7.71 18.58 -9.42
N PRO A 646 -8.07 19.87 -9.36
CA PRO A 646 -7.14 20.95 -9.66
C PRO A 646 -5.81 20.83 -8.89
N LEU A 647 -4.70 21.14 -9.57
CA LEU A 647 -3.38 21.15 -8.91
C LEU A 647 -3.25 22.26 -7.87
N LEU A 648 -4.07 23.30 -8.00
CA LEU A 648 -4.10 24.45 -7.12
C LEU A 648 -5.44 24.51 -6.40
N SER A 649 -5.42 24.45 -5.07
CA SER A 649 -6.60 24.68 -4.24
C SER A 649 -6.96 26.16 -4.28
N ALA A 650 -8.13 26.47 -4.82
CA ALA A 650 -8.71 27.82 -4.84
C ALA A 650 -8.72 28.51 -3.46
N PRO A 651 -9.24 27.90 -2.37
CA PRO A 651 -9.28 28.55 -1.06
C PRO A 651 -7.86 28.77 -0.50
N ASP A 652 -6.96 27.78 -0.64
CA ASP A 652 -5.61 27.88 -0.09
C ASP A 652 -4.80 28.94 -0.83
N PHE A 653 -4.92 28.99 -2.16
CA PHE A 653 -4.26 30.00 -2.97
C PHE A 653 -4.82 31.40 -2.70
N ALA A 654 -6.13 31.57 -2.57
CA ALA A 654 -6.74 32.85 -2.22
C ALA A 654 -6.26 33.33 -0.83
N SER A 655 -6.29 32.45 0.17
CA SER A 655 -5.81 32.75 1.52
C SER A 655 -4.34 33.18 1.52
N LEU A 656 -3.49 32.38 0.88
CA LEU A 656 -2.05 32.59 0.92
C LEU A 656 -1.58 33.73 0.00
N ALA A 657 -1.98 33.76 -1.26
CA ALA A 657 -1.42 34.68 -2.25
C ALA A 657 -2.18 36.01 -2.33
N VAL A 658 -3.49 35.99 -2.08
CA VAL A 658 -4.34 37.18 -2.23
C VAL A 658 -4.65 37.83 -0.90
N PHE A 659 -5.30 37.14 0.03
CA PHE A 659 -5.81 37.74 1.27
C PHE A 659 -4.70 38.13 2.23
N SER A 660 -3.66 37.31 2.35
CA SER A 660 -2.49 37.68 3.17
C SER A 660 -1.84 38.97 2.65
N TYR A 661 -1.78 39.15 1.32
CA TYR A 661 -1.26 40.37 0.71
C TYR A 661 -2.19 41.57 0.95
N LEU A 662 -3.50 41.43 0.74
CA LEU A 662 -4.46 42.50 1.01
C LEU A 662 -4.37 42.95 2.47
N SER A 663 -4.30 42.02 3.41
CA SER A 663 -4.13 42.31 4.84
C SER A 663 -2.84 43.08 5.14
N GLN A 664 -1.73 42.69 4.52
CA GLN A 664 -0.44 43.37 4.66
C GLN A 664 -0.45 44.77 4.03
N HIS A 665 -1.13 44.93 2.89
CA HIS A 665 -1.27 46.21 2.20
C HIS A 665 -1.96 47.25 3.07
N PHE A 666 -3.02 46.87 3.79
CA PHE A 666 -3.72 47.76 4.72
C PHE A 666 -2.92 48.03 6.02
N SER A 667 -1.85 47.28 6.26
CA SER A 667 -0.99 47.39 7.45
C SER A 667 0.29 48.20 7.23
N HIS A 668 0.46 48.86 6.08
CA HIS A 668 1.61 49.73 5.73
C HIS A 668 3.01 49.05 5.75
N GLN A 669 3.11 47.73 5.55
CA GLN A 669 4.40 47.06 5.37
C GLN A 669 4.86 47.10 3.89
N GLU A 670 6.17 47.22 3.66
CA GLU A 670 6.79 47.24 2.31
C GLU A 670 6.35 46.01 1.48
N GLN A 671 5.89 46.26 0.26
CA GLN A 671 5.13 45.32 -0.55
C GLN A 671 5.98 44.70 -1.66
N GLN A 672 5.76 43.41 -1.93
CA GLN A 672 6.28 42.71 -3.11
C GLN A 672 5.25 42.65 -4.25
N LEU A 673 4.00 42.23 -4.01
CA LEU A 673 2.98 42.13 -5.06
C LEU A 673 2.30 43.48 -5.36
N PRO A 674 1.86 43.80 -6.60
CA PRO A 674 0.98 44.96 -6.88
C PRO A 674 -0.50 44.67 -6.56
N LEU A 675 -1.21 45.63 -5.96
CA LEU A 675 -2.64 45.50 -5.60
C LEU A 675 -3.54 45.08 -6.78
N ILE A 676 -3.30 45.64 -7.96
CA ILE A 676 -4.04 45.32 -9.18
C ILE A 676 -3.88 43.83 -9.53
N THR A 677 -2.66 43.30 -9.44
CA THR A 677 -2.36 41.90 -9.72
C THR A 677 -3.04 40.98 -8.71
N ALA A 678 -3.02 41.33 -7.43
CA ALA A 678 -3.74 40.57 -6.38
C ALA A 678 -5.24 40.50 -6.66
N LEU A 679 -5.87 41.61 -7.07
CA LEU A 679 -7.29 41.66 -7.40
C LEU A 679 -7.63 40.83 -8.65
N LYS A 680 -6.77 40.85 -9.68
CA LYS A 680 -6.93 39.99 -10.87
C LYS A 680 -6.82 38.50 -10.53
N LEU A 681 -5.86 38.12 -9.68
CA LEU A 681 -5.74 36.75 -9.19
C LEU A 681 -6.98 36.31 -8.42
N LEU A 682 -7.52 37.18 -7.56
CA LEU A 682 -8.78 36.91 -6.86
C LEU A 682 -9.94 36.71 -7.83
N GLN A 683 -10.02 37.55 -8.87
CA GLN A 683 -11.04 37.42 -9.91
C GLN A 683 -10.95 36.05 -10.60
N VAL A 684 -9.76 35.59 -10.96
CA VAL A 684 -9.55 34.25 -11.55
C VAL A 684 -10.06 33.16 -10.61
N VAL A 685 -9.69 33.20 -9.32
CA VAL A 685 -10.15 32.23 -8.32
C VAL A 685 -11.68 32.22 -8.20
N LEU A 686 -12.30 33.40 -8.11
CA LEU A 686 -13.76 33.53 -7.98
C LEU A 686 -14.52 33.07 -9.22
N GLN A 687 -13.98 33.35 -10.41
CA GLN A 687 -14.58 32.88 -11.68
C GLN A 687 -14.62 31.35 -11.74
N GLN A 688 -13.56 30.69 -11.29
CA GLN A 688 -13.52 29.23 -11.25
C GLN A 688 -14.50 28.63 -10.23
N GLN A 689 -14.57 29.20 -9.03
CA GLN A 689 -15.56 28.80 -8.02
C GLN A 689 -17.00 29.03 -8.48
N GLY A 690 -17.26 30.11 -9.21
CA GLY A 690 -18.56 30.40 -9.79
C GLY A 690 -18.99 29.39 -10.86
N GLN A 691 -18.07 28.95 -11.72
CA GLN A 691 -18.36 27.93 -12.73
C GLN A 691 -18.71 26.56 -12.13
N HIS A 692 -18.12 26.21 -10.98
CA HIS A 692 -18.48 24.99 -10.26
C HIS A 692 -19.89 25.09 -9.63
N ARG A 693 -20.21 26.19 -8.95
CA ARG A 693 -21.54 26.39 -8.30
C ARG A 693 -22.74 26.55 -9.24
N PHE A 694 -22.54 26.79 -10.54
CA PHE A 694 -23.63 26.82 -11.53
C PHE A 694 -23.78 25.48 -12.26
N ARG A 695 -22.88 24.52 -12.03
CA ARG A 695 -22.96 23.13 -12.51
C ARG A 695 -23.49 22.17 -11.44
N ASP A 696 -23.27 22.50 -10.17
CA ASP A 696 -23.99 21.96 -9.01
C ASP A 696 -25.39 22.58 -8.89
#